data_AF-A0A2E9ACL4-F1
#
_entry.id   AF-A0A2E9ACL4-F1
#
_cell.length_a   1.000
_cell.length_b   1.000
_cell.length_c   1.000
_cell.angle_alpha   90.00
_cell.angle_beta   90.00
_cell.angle_gamma   90.00
#
_symmetry.space_group_name_H-M   'P 1'
#
loop_
_entity.id
_entity.type
_entity.pdbx_description
1 polymer ?
#
loop_
_entity_poly.entity_id
_entity_poly.type
_entity_poly.pdbx_seq_one_letter_code
_entity_poly.pdbx_strand_id
1 'polypeptide(L)'
;MAMKQVFFDGKGNLHVKDVPSPSIVSGSILVQNASSLISTGTEAMALSGGGSLLGSALRRPELVRRGLKLIADRGIKNALRIIKDASESWYPLGYSSAGTVIQVGDGVKGFVVGDRVACAGAGYANHADIISVPSNLAVKVPSSIALREACFATVGAIAMQGVRRAGPTLGENVVVMGTGLIGLLTAQILRTNGCTVICMDLSESRLAIAKDLGFENVLLAGTDSATQSVLDLTENAGADAVIVTAATRSSRPVNDAFAMCRERGRVVIVGAVGMELEREEYYRKEIDLRISRSYGPGRYDSDYEEKGLTYPLGYVRWTETRNLEAFLGLLALGNVKVDQLISSEYSIDQAMLAYDEATGDDTEVIGVMLTYPEHQTAEKVDKTWRLPSVINARDDRVKLMLVGPGHFARAIHLPNLKVLSKKVVVQAVVSGTGGSARQTAEKMSAPVASTDISEVILNEDVDAALIATRHNLHSQQCIAAAEAGKHIFVEKPLGLSVDECIEVLQAVEKAQVLCTVGFNRRFSSLSMSLRDSLSNVTGPKQIIYRVNAGRLPQGHWLLDPAVGGGRLIGEGCHFFDFMSWMLNSDAVSVTAQSTGDSSDDVSVVVKYNDGSVGTLIYTDLGSVDFSKERIEIYAGGGIGVIDDFRSLSLHRLPGTSRKLRIVDKGYLALLDNFLSAVRGDESLCVNALDGLNATLCAQAALESLSSEKRVSIKSYL
;
A
#
# COMPACT_ATOMS: atom_id res chain seq x y z
N MET A 1 18.67 19.01 -4.60
CA MET A 1 17.36 19.67 -4.49
C MET A 1 16.31 18.58 -4.40
N ALA A 2 15.38 18.70 -3.46
CA ALA A 2 14.22 17.82 -3.38
C ALA A 2 13.46 17.79 -4.73
N MET A 3 12.83 16.67 -5.04
CA MET A 3 12.05 16.50 -6.27
C MET A 3 10.61 16.98 -6.09
N LYS A 4 9.97 17.39 -7.18
CA LYS A 4 8.55 17.73 -7.22
C LYS A 4 7.71 16.49 -7.46
N GLN A 5 6.56 16.45 -6.81
CA GLN A 5 5.54 15.43 -7.01
C GLN A 5 4.14 16.02 -6.88
N VAL A 6 3.20 15.52 -7.68
CA VAL A 6 1.80 15.91 -7.67
C VAL A 6 0.98 15.00 -6.76
N PHE A 7 0.14 15.62 -5.92
CA PHE A 7 -0.72 14.95 -4.96
C PHE A 7 -2.15 15.48 -4.99
N PHE A 8 -3.10 14.61 -4.62
CA PHE A 8 -4.48 14.95 -4.31
C PHE A 8 -4.75 14.81 -2.81
N ASP A 9 -5.44 15.76 -2.16
CA ASP A 9 -5.65 15.74 -0.71
C ASP A 9 -6.95 15.07 -0.23
N GLY A 10 -7.74 14.47 -1.13
CA GLY A 10 -9.01 13.84 -0.78
C GLY A 10 -10.18 14.83 -0.55
N LYS A 11 -9.91 16.15 -0.53
CA LYS A 11 -10.92 17.22 -0.37
C LYS A 11 -11.21 17.96 -1.68
N GLY A 12 -10.65 17.49 -2.79
CA GLY A 12 -10.79 18.15 -4.08
C GLY A 12 -9.60 18.99 -4.50
N ASN A 13 -8.57 19.17 -3.65
CA ASN A 13 -7.44 20.04 -3.99
C ASN A 13 -6.22 19.23 -4.44
N LEU A 14 -5.51 19.83 -5.40
CA LEU A 14 -4.23 19.35 -5.92
C LEU A 14 -3.08 20.13 -5.30
N HIS A 15 -1.96 19.44 -5.09
CA HIS A 15 -0.77 19.99 -4.48
C HIS A 15 0.46 19.54 -5.27
N VAL A 16 1.30 20.49 -5.68
CA VAL A 16 2.67 20.22 -6.11
C VAL A 16 3.56 20.44 -4.90
N LYS A 17 4.32 19.42 -4.49
CA LYS A 17 5.15 19.48 -3.29
C LYS A 17 6.58 19.06 -3.61
N ASP A 18 7.53 19.78 -3.03
CA ASP A 18 8.90 19.31 -2.90
C ASP A 18 8.96 18.18 -1.88
N VAL A 19 9.43 17.02 -2.31
CA VAL A 19 9.56 15.80 -1.53
C VAL A 19 10.96 15.21 -1.72
N PRO A 20 11.49 14.49 -0.73
CA PRO A 20 12.75 13.78 -0.93
C PRO A 20 12.60 12.71 -2.01
N SER A 21 13.66 12.47 -2.77
CA SER A 21 13.65 11.48 -3.85
C SER A 21 13.44 10.08 -3.31
N PRO A 22 12.67 9.20 -3.96
CA PRO A 22 12.43 7.85 -3.45
C PRO A 22 13.73 7.05 -3.34
N SER A 23 13.81 6.19 -2.34
CA SER A 23 14.92 5.25 -2.21
C SER A 23 14.78 4.10 -3.21
N ILE A 24 15.91 3.59 -3.69
CA ILE A 24 15.93 2.37 -4.49
C ILE A 24 15.45 1.20 -3.62
N VAL A 25 14.63 0.34 -4.21
CA VAL A 25 14.14 -0.90 -3.59
C VAL A 25 14.64 -2.06 -4.44
N SER A 26 14.94 -3.20 -3.80
CA SER A 26 15.26 -4.44 -4.51
C SER A 26 14.17 -4.78 -5.53
N GLY A 27 14.56 -5.20 -6.73
CA GLY A 27 13.63 -5.53 -7.82
C GLY A 27 13.09 -4.33 -8.61
N SER A 28 13.46 -3.10 -8.21
CA SER A 28 13.01 -1.85 -8.84
C SER A 28 14.16 -1.05 -9.47
N ILE A 29 13.80 -0.13 -10.35
CA ILE A 29 14.68 0.87 -10.95
C ILE A 29 14.24 2.27 -10.52
N LEU A 30 15.21 3.17 -10.40
CA LEU A 30 14.97 4.59 -10.20
C LEU A 30 15.03 5.28 -11.56
N VAL A 31 13.97 5.99 -11.92
CA VAL A 31 13.82 6.65 -13.22
C VAL A 31 13.64 8.14 -13.00
N GLN A 32 14.44 8.93 -13.69
CA GLN A 32 14.22 10.36 -13.84
C GLN A 32 13.24 10.57 -14.99
N ASN A 33 12.05 11.07 -14.69
CA ASN A 33 11.03 11.30 -15.70
C ASN A 33 11.44 12.45 -16.64
N ALA A 34 11.15 12.26 -17.92
CA ALA A 34 11.20 13.32 -18.93
C ALA A 34 9.78 13.82 -19.25
N SER A 35 8.80 12.90 -19.24
CA SER A 35 7.39 13.21 -19.47
C SER A 35 6.46 12.23 -18.77
N SER A 36 5.24 12.66 -18.50
CA SER A 36 4.17 11.82 -17.98
C SER A 36 2.81 12.31 -18.46
N LEU A 37 1.85 11.39 -18.60
CA LEU A 37 0.58 11.68 -19.26
C LEU A 37 -0.58 11.67 -18.26
N ILE A 38 -1.33 12.77 -18.19
CA ILE A 38 -2.59 12.84 -17.45
C ILE A 38 -3.69 12.30 -18.38
N SER A 39 -4.31 11.20 -17.99
CA SER A 39 -5.47 10.65 -18.70
C SER A 39 -6.76 11.25 -18.15
N THR A 40 -7.39 12.11 -18.95
CA THR A 40 -8.65 12.82 -18.68
C THR A 40 -9.81 11.92 -18.23
N GLY A 41 -9.84 10.64 -18.62
CA GLY A 41 -10.85 9.68 -18.14
C GLY A 41 -10.54 9.09 -16.76
N THR A 42 -9.48 8.28 -16.67
CA THR A 42 -9.15 7.49 -15.48
C THR A 42 -8.79 8.36 -14.26
N GLU A 43 -8.02 9.43 -14.44
CA GLU A 43 -7.62 10.27 -13.30
C GLU A 43 -8.73 11.22 -12.86
N ALA A 44 -9.51 11.78 -13.79
CA ALA A 44 -10.70 12.57 -13.43
C ALA A 44 -11.74 11.73 -12.65
N MET A 45 -11.87 10.44 -12.97
CA MET A 45 -12.68 9.51 -12.17
C MET A 45 -12.10 9.26 -10.78
N ALA A 46 -10.78 9.15 -10.65
CA ALA A 46 -10.13 9.03 -9.34
C ALA A 46 -10.36 10.28 -8.48
N LEU A 47 -10.35 11.47 -9.08
CA LEU A 47 -10.60 12.76 -8.43
C LEU A 47 -12.09 12.96 -8.06
N SER A 48 -13.01 12.62 -8.96
CA SER A 48 -14.47 12.71 -8.74
C SER A 48 -15.03 11.62 -7.80
N GLY A 49 -14.26 10.55 -7.59
CA GLY A 49 -14.50 9.54 -6.54
C GLY A 49 -14.41 10.09 -5.10
N GLY A 50 -13.89 11.32 -4.93
CA GLY A 50 -13.83 12.05 -3.66
C GLY A 50 -15.17 12.63 -3.18
N GLY A 51 -16.29 12.33 -3.83
CA GLY A 51 -17.62 12.71 -3.37
C GLY A 51 -17.94 12.10 -1.99
N SER A 52 -18.26 12.96 -1.01
CA SER A 52 -18.83 12.66 0.32
C SER A 52 -18.59 11.22 0.81
N LEU A 53 -17.55 11.01 1.62
CA LEU A 53 -17.32 9.80 2.42
C LEU A 53 -18.59 9.34 3.17
N LEU A 54 -19.52 10.24 3.46
CA LEU A 54 -20.81 9.95 4.10
C LEU A 54 -21.82 9.29 3.14
N GLY A 55 -21.86 9.67 1.86
CA GLY A 55 -22.78 9.11 0.86
C GLY A 55 -22.38 7.71 0.38
N SER A 56 -21.08 7.43 0.33
CA SER A 56 -20.52 6.11 -0.01
C SER A 56 -20.55 5.13 1.16
N ALA A 57 -20.46 5.62 2.41
CA ALA A 57 -20.59 4.80 3.62
C ALA A 57 -22.03 4.27 3.82
N LEU A 58 -23.06 5.07 3.52
CA LEU A 58 -24.47 4.64 3.64
C LEU A 58 -24.86 3.48 2.70
N ARG A 59 -24.09 3.25 1.63
CA ARG A 59 -24.29 2.14 0.68
C ARG A 59 -23.44 0.90 0.97
N ARG A 60 -22.63 0.95 2.04
CA ARG A 60 -21.65 -0.07 2.44
C ARG A 60 -21.78 -0.37 3.95
N PRO A 61 -22.73 -1.24 4.34
CA PRO A 61 -23.02 -1.56 5.75
C PRO A 61 -21.78 -1.94 6.55
N GLU A 62 -20.80 -2.57 5.90
CA GLU A 62 -19.52 -2.97 6.47
C GLU A 62 -18.63 -1.78 6.92
N LEU A 63 -18.67 -0.65 6.20
CA LEU A 63 -17.90 0.55 6.56
C LEU A 63 -18.53 1.28 7.74
N VAL A 64 -19.86 1.33 7.79
CA VAL A 64 -20.61 1.88 8.94
C VAL A 64 -20.33 1.06 10.20
N ARG A 65 -20.37 -0.28 10.08
CA ARG A 65 -20.07 -1.19 11.19
C ARG A 65 -18.63 -1.03 11.68
N ARG A 66 -17.66 -0.91 10.77
CA ARG A 66 -16.25 -0.60 11.11
C ARG A 66 -16.11 0.76 11.79
N GLY A 67 -16.82 1.79 11.33
CA GLY A 67 -16.83 3.12 11.96
C GLY A 67 -17.39 3.10 13.38
N LEU A 68 -18.51 2.42 13.61
CA LEU A 68 -19.11 2.23 14.94
C LEU A 68 -18.18 1.45 15.87
N LYS A 69 -17.50 0.40 15.37
CA LYS A 69 -16.51 -0.34 16.15
C LYS A 69 -15.30 0.53 16.52
N LEU A 70 -14.79 1.32 15.59
CA LEU A 70 -13.70 2.28 15.83
C LEU A 70 -14.08 3.29 16.93
N ILE A 71 -15.32 3.79 16.91
CA ILE A 71 -15.87 4.68 17.95
C ILE A 71 -15.97 3.96 19.30
N ALA A 72 -16.48 2.73 19.32
CA ALA A 72 -16.62 1.96 20.55
C ALA A 72 -15.26 1.64 21.19
N ASP A 73 -14.23 1.38 20.38
CA ASP A 73 -12.89 1.00 20.84
C ASP A 73 -12.03 2.20 21.23
N ARG A 74 -12.11 3.30 20.46
CA ARG A 74 -11.20 4.45 20.62
C ARG A 74 -11.88 5.73 21.11
N GLY A 75 -13.21 5.73 21.24
CA GLY A 75 -14.02 6.91 21.54
C GLY A 75 -14.27 7.81 20.32
N ILE A 76 -15.36 8.58 20.36
CA ILE A 76 -15.84 9.43 19.26
C ILE A 76 -14.78 10.42 18.77
N LYS A 77 -14.09 11.11 19.69
CA LYS A 77 -13.07 12.12 19.33
C LYS A 77 -11.92 11.52 18.52
N ASN A 78 -11.41 10.35 18.90
CA ASN A 78 -10.31 9.69 18.20
C ASN A 78 -10.75 9.08 16.87
N ALA A 79 -11.97 8.53 16.81
CA ALA A 79 -12.55 8.01 15.58
C ALA A 79 -12.76 9.13 14.53
N LEU A 80 -13.33 10.27 14.96
CA LEU A 80 -13.47 11.45 14.09
C LEU A 80 -12.12 11.99 13.63
N ARG A 81 -11.09 11.96 14.49
CA ARG A 81 -9.72 12.35 14.08
C ARG A 81 -9.15 11.40 13.02
N ILE A 82 -9.31 10.08 13.16
CA ILE A 82 -8.85 9.12 12.13
C ILE A 82 -9.55 9.36 10.79
N ILE A 83 -10.85 9.66 10.80
CA ILE A 83 -11.62 10.01 9.59
C ILE A 83 -11.10 11.33 8.99
N LYS A 84 -10.84 12.33 9.84
CA LYS A 84 -10.27 13.62 9.42
C LYS A 84 -8.86 13.46 8.85
N ASP A 85 -8.01 12.64 9.46
CA ASP A 85 -6.64 12.39 8.99
C ASP A 85 -6.64 11.64 7.64
N ALA A 86 -7.59 10.73 7.43
CA ALA A 86 -7.79 10.03 6.15
C ALA A 86 -8.26 10.98 5.03
N SER A 87 -9.06 12.00 5.37
CA SER A 87 -9.48 13.07 4.45
C SER A 87 -8.47 14.21 4.32
N GLU A 88 -7.35 14.17 5.06
CA GLU A 88 -6.22 15.14 4.98
C GLU A 88 -4.93 14.42 4.55
N SER A 89 -5.07 13.31 3.84
CA SER A 89 -3.93 12.55 3.31
C SER A 89 -3.72 12.90 1.85
N TRP A 90 -2.47 13.16 1.49
CA TRP A 90 -2.00 13.27 0.12
C TRP A 90 -1.90 11.90 -0.52
N TYR A 91 -2.53 11.76 -1.67
CA TYR A 91 -2.48 10.60 -2.54
C TYR A 91 -1.67 10.98 -3.79
N PRO A 92 -0.58 10.28 -4.10
CA PRO A 92 0.17 10.55 -5.32
C PRO A 92 -0.69 10.28 -6.55
N LEU A 93 -0.56 11.12 -7.56
CA LEU A 93 -1.24 10.95 -8.85
C LEU A 93 -0.28 10.49 -9.94
N GLY A 94 -0.80 9.99 -11.05
CA GLY A 94 -0.03 9.47 -12.18
C GLY A 94 0.16 7.96 -12.17
N TYR A 95 0.18 7.40 -13.37
CA TYR A 95 0.45 5.97 -13.60
C TYR A 95 1.13 5.68 -14.95
N SER A 96 1.49 6.71 -15.72
CA SER A 96 2.04 6.61 -17.07
C SER A 96 3.12 7.66 -17.28
N SER A 97 4.37 7.23 -17.41
CA SER A 97 5.52 8.13 -17.56
C SER A 97 6.61 7.50 -18.42
N ALA A 98 7.55 8.32 -18.87
CA ALA A 98 8.75 7.87 -19.54
C ALA A 98 9.94 8.74 -19.15
N GLY A 99 11.12 8.13 -19.10
CA GLY A 99 12.30 8.75 -18.53
C GLY A 99 13.57 7.95 -18.78
N THR A 100 14.59 8.26 -17.98
CA THR A 100 15.91 7.62 -18.04
C THR A 100 16.22 6.96 -16.72
N VAL A 101 16.75 5.73 -16.76
CA VAL A 101 17.19 5.00 -15.56
C VAL A 101 18.41 5.70 -14.96
N ILE A 102 18.32 6.11 -13.69
CA ILE A 102 19.41 6.76 -12.95
C ILE A 102 20.02 5.84 -11.88
N GLN A 103 19.29 4.81 -11.45
CA GLN A 103 19.80 3.79 -10.53
C GLN A 103 19.07 2.45 -10.76
N VAL A 104 19.78 1.34 -10.56
CA VAL A 104 19.23 -0.03 -10.66
C VAL A 104 19.34 -0.70 -9.30
N GLY A 105 18.24 -1.25 -8.80
CA GLY A 105 18.19 -1.96 -7.53
C GLY A 105 18.66 -3.42 -7.65
N ASP A 106 18.97 -4.01 -6.50
CA ASP A 106 19.44 -5.40 -6.44
C ASP A 106 18.40 -6.37 -7.01
N GLY A 107 18.87 -7.41 -7.70
CA GLY A 107 18.02 -8.43 -8.31
C GLY A 107 17.35 -8.03 -9.63
N VAL A 108 17.45 -6.77 -10.07
CA VAL A 108 16.95 -6.35 -11.38
C VAL A 108 17.84 -6.89 -12.49
N LYS A 109 17.20 -7.47 -13.52
CA LYS A 109 17.87 -7.92 -14.74
C LYS A 109 17.34 -7.12 -15.93
N GLY A 110 18.21 -6.88 -16.91
CA GLY A 110 17.81 -6.29 -18.20
C GLY A 110 17.87 -4.77 -18.27
N PHE A 111 18.06 -4.05 -17.16
CA PHE A 111 18.20 -2.58 -17.14
C PHE A 111 19.60 -2.16 -16.68
N VAL A 112 20.08 -1.05 -17.25
CA VAL A 112 21.31 -0.36 -16.85
C VAL A 112 21.05 1.14 -16.73
N VAL A 113 21.87 1.84 -15.94
CA VAL A 113 21.83 3.30 -15.86
C VAL A 113 22.03 3.90 -17.25
N GLY A 114 21.20 4.89 -17.60
CA GLY A 114 21.16 5.51 -18.93
C GLY A 114 20.14 4.88 -19.89
N ASP A 115 19.54 3.73 -19.57
CA ASP A 115 18.46 3.18 -20.38
C ASP A 115 17.27 4.15 -20.42
N ARG A 116 16.71 4.34 -21.61
CA ARG A 116 15.44 5.05 -21.81
C ARG A 116 14.30 4.07 -21.56
N VAL A 117 13.33 4.44 -20.73
CA VAL A 117 12.25 3.55 -20.29
C VAL A 117 10.88 4.21 -20.27
N ALA A 118 9.85 3.43 -20.56
CA ALA A 118 8.46 3.77 -20.32
C ALA A 118 7.98 2.98 -19.09
N CYS A 119 7.26 3.66 -18.19
CA CYS A 119 6.92 3.17 -16.87
C CYS A 119 5.40 3.19 -16.64
N ALA A 120 4.92 2.18 -15.91
CA ALA A 120 3.52 1.96 -15.60
C ALA A 120 3.27 1.80 -14.09
N GLY A 121 2.00 1.91 -13.71
CA GLY A 121 1.51 1.54 -12.38
C GLY A 121 1.19 2.73 -11.48
N ALA A 122 -0.05 2.83 -11.04
CA ALA A 122 -0.46 3.81 -10.05
C ALA A 122 0.25 3.55 -8.72
N GLY A 123 0.84 4.59 -8.12
CA GLY A 123 1.69 4.47 -6.95
C GLY A 123 3.18 4.24 -7.29
N TYR A 124 3.51 3.88 -8.53
CA TYR A 124 4.88 3.70 -9.02
C TYR A 124 5.25 4.79 -10.04
N ALA A 125 4.61 4.77 -11.21
CA ALA A 125 4.79 5.73 -12.31
C ALA A 125 4.02 7.05 -12.10
N ASN A 126 4.18 7.63 -10.90
CA ASN A 126 3.51 8.86 -10.49
C ASN A 126 4.02 10.09 -11.26
N HIS A 127 3.24 11.18 -11.25
CA HIS A 127 3.64 12.49 -11.73
C HIS A 127 4.66 13.12 -10.76
N ALA A 128 5.93 12.88 -11.03
CA ALA A 128 7.04 13.24 -10.15
C ALA A 128 8.36 13.29 -10.93
N ASP A 129 9.33 14.12 -10.52
CA ASP A 129 10.62 14.23 -11.23
C ASP A 129 11.37 12.89 -11.24
N ILE A 130 11.34 12.17 -10.11
CA ILE A 130 12.01 10.87 -9.93
C ILE A 130 11.01 9.86 -9.38
N ILE A 131 10.96 8.67 -9.98
CA ILE A 131 10.08 7.57 -9.59
C ILE A 131 10.87 6.29 -9.34
N SER A 132 10.38 5.46 -8.41
CA SER A 132 10.91 4.12 -8.15
C SER A 132 9.88 3.10 -8.64
N VAL A 133 10.24 2.31 -9.65
CA VAL A 133 9.31 1.46 -10.40
C VAL A 133 9.83 0.02 -10.42
N PRO A 134 9.00 -0.97 -10.05
CA PRO A 134 9.38 -2.37 -10.22
C PRO A 134 9.74 -2.71 -11.66
N SER A 135 10.74 -3.57 -11.84
CA SER A 135 11.29 -3.89 -13.17
C SER A 135 10.26 -4.40 -14.18
N ASN A 136 9.24 -5.14 -13.75
CA ASN A 136 8.17 -5.63 -14.63
C ASN A 136 7.17 -4.54 -15.06
N LEU A 137 7.17 -3.39 -14.40
CA LEU A 137 6.35 -2.22 -14.76
C LEU A 137 7.11 -1.19 -15.60
N ALA A 138 8.30 -1.55 -16.09
CA ALA A 138 9.09 -0.72 -17.00
C ALA A 138 9.49 -1.50 -18.26
N VAL A 139 9.63 -0.80 -19.38
CA VAL A 139 10.11 -1.37 -20.65
C VAL A 139 11.08 -0.41 -21.32
N LYS A 140 12.07 -0.93 -22.04
CA LYS A 140 13.02 -0.09 -22.77
C LYS A 140 12.36 0.60 -23.94
N VAL A 141 12.68 1.88 -24.12
CA VAL A 141 12.22 2.72 -25.22
C VAL A 141 13.29 2.71 -26.32
N PRO A 142 12.98 2.24 -27.53
CA PRO A 142 13.87 2.32 -28.68
C PRO A 142 14.31 3.76 -28.97
N SER A 143 15.52 3.93 -29.52
CA SER A 143 16.05 5.25 -29.87
C SER A 143 15.19 6.00 -30.89
N SER A 144 14.42 5.27 -31.71
CA SER A 144 13.53 5.82 -32.74
C SER A 144 12.26 6.48 -32.20
N ILE A 145 11.91 6.26 -30.93
CA ILE A 145 10.72 6.84 -30.29
C ILE A 145 11.18 7.92 -29.34
N ALA A 146 10.54 9.08 -29.28
CA ALA A 146 10.85 10.12 -28.31
C ALA A 146 10.26 9.78 -26.91
N LEU A 147 10.88 10.24 -25.81
CA LEU A 147 10.34 9.99 -24.47
C LEU A 147 8.94 10.63 -24.30
N ARG A 148 8.70 11.79 -24.94
CA ARG A 148 7.38 12.42 -25.04
C ARG A 148 6.30 11.50 -25.59
N GLU A 149 6.61 10.64 -26.55
CA GLU A 149 5.66 9.68 -27.11
C GLU A 149 5.56 8.42 -26.24
N ALA A 150 6.70 7.98 -25.69
CA ALA A 150 6.78 6.77 -24.88
C ALA A 150 5.97 6.83 -23.58
N CYS A 151 5.66 8.03 -23.05
CA CYS A 151 4.81 8.17 -21.87
C CYS A 151 3.36 7.72 -22.12
N PHE A 152 2.96 7.47 -23.37
CA PHE A 152 1.68 6.86 -23.73
C PHE A 152 1.67 5.34 -23.57
N ALA A 153 2.81 4.70 -23.25
CA ALA A 153 2.90 3.24 -23.24
C ALA A 153 1.83 2.58 -22.37
N THR A 154 1.56 3.08 -21.16
CA THR A 154 0.59 2.47 -20.25
C THR A 154 -0.84 2.59 -20.76
N VAL A 155 -1.25 3.77 -21.25
CA VAL A 155 -2.59 3.92 -21.85
C VAL A 155 -2.74 3.13 -23.16
N GLY A 156 -1.66 3.04 -23.94
CA GLY A 156 -1.58 2.20 -25.12
C GLY A 156 -1.70 0.72 -24.78
N ALA A 157 -1.08 0.26 -23.70
CA ALA A 157 -1.19 -1.10 -23.21
C ALA A 157 -2.61 -1.44 -22.73
N ILE A 158 -3.35 -0.47 -22.16
CA ILE A 158 -4.78 -0.63 -21.84
C ILE A 158 -5.59 -0.82 -23.13
N ALA A 159 -5.35 0.01 -24.16
CA ALA A 159 -5.99 -0.13 -25.46
C ALA A 159 -5.68 -1.50 -26.11
N MET A 160 -4.40 -1.91 -26.11
CA MET A 160 -3.95 -3.22 -26.60
C MET A 160 -4.68 -4.38 -25.91
N GLN A 161 -4.85 -4.29 -24.58
CA GLN A 161 -5.57 -5.32 -23.84
C GLN A 161 -7.05 -5.36 -24.22
N GLY A 162 -7.69 -4.20 -24.44
CA GLY A 162 -9.06 -4.14 -24.97
C GLY A 162 -9.19 -4.87 -26.30
N VAL A 163 -8.30 -4.59 -27.26
CA VAL A 163 -8.25 -5.26 -28.57
C VAL A 163 -8.02 -6.77 -28.41
N ARG A 164 -7.10 -7.20 -27.55
CA ARG A 164 -6.82 -8.63 -27.31
C ARG A 164 -8.01 -9.35 -26.68
N ARG A 165 -8.82 -8.67 -25.88
CA ARG A 165 -10.06 -9.23 -25.30
C ARG A 165 -11.18 -9.33 -26.34
N ALA A 166 -11.22 -8.42 -27.31
CA ALA A 166 -12.11 -8.54 -28.46
C ALA A 166 -11.72 -9.74 -29.32
N GLY A 167 -10.42 -9.98 -29.49
CA GLY A 167 -9.88 -11.06 -30.32
C GLY A 167 -10.30 -10.91 -31.79
N PRO A 168 -10.08 -9.73 -32.41
CA PRO A 168 -10.54 -9.48 -33.76
C PRO A 168 -9.78 -10.30 -34.80
N THR A 169 -10.43 -10.51 -35.94
CA THR A 169 -9.81 -11.09 -37.13
C THR A 169 -9.84 -10.10 -38.31
N LEU A 170 -8.96 -10.33 -39.30
CA LEU A 170 -8.80 -9.46 -40.45
C LEU A 170 -10.14 -9.27 -41.19
N GLY A 171 -10.53 -8.03 -41.43
CA GLY A 171 -11.76 -7.67 -42.15
C GLY A 171 -13.03 -7.54 -41.28
N GLU A 172 -12.96 -7.81 -39.97
CA GLU A 172 -14.10 -7.59 -39.08
C GLU A 172 -14.46 -6.10 -38.93
N ASN A 173 -15.76 -5.82 -38.73
CA ASN A 173 -16.28 -4.49 -38.41
C ASN A 173 -16.32 -4.29 -36.90
N VAL A 174 -15.57 -3.30 -36.39
CA VAL A 174 -15.44 -3.07 -34.94
C VAL A 174 -15.85 -1.64 -34.60
N VAL A 175 -16.78 -1.49 -33.67
CA VAL A 175 -17.16 -0.19 -33.11
C VAL A 175 -16.30 0.13 -31.90
N VAL A 176 -15.76 1.35 -31.83
CA VAL A 176 -15.11 1.90 -30.64
C VAL A 176 -15.99 3.00 -30.06
N MET A 177 -16.61 2.72 -28.91
CA MET A 177 -17.51 3.65 -28.21
C MET A 177 -16.76 4.45 -27.14
N GLY A 178 -16.59 5.74 -27.38
CA GLY A 178 -15.85 6.70 -26.57
C GLY A 178 -14.48 6.97 -27.16
N THR A 179 -14.38 7.95 -28.06
CA THR A 179 -13.14 8.39 -28.73
C THR A 179 -12.36 9.42 -27.92
N GLY A 180 -12.24 9.18 -26.61
CA GLY A 180 -11.21 9.82 -25.80
C GLY A 180 -9.82 9.19 -26.07
N LEU A 181 -8.85 9.47 -25.20
CA LEU A 181 -7.47 8.99 -25.35
C LEU A 181 -7.35 7.48 -25.62
N ILE A 182 -7.92 6.64 -24.75
CA ILE A 182 -7.86 5.17 -24.90
C ILE A 182 -8.63 4.70 -26.15
N GLY A 183 -9.76 5.33 -26.46
CA GLY A 183 -10.57 4.98 -27.62
C GLY A 183 -9.85 5.25 -28.94
N LEU A 184 -9.24 6.43 -29.08
CA LEU A 184 -8.48 6.79 -30.28
C LEU A 184 -7.25 5.89 -30.48
N LEU A 185 -6.57 5.49 -29.40
CA LEU A 185 -5.51 4.48 -29.47
C LEU A 185 -6.05 3.11 -29.89
N THR A 186 -7.18 2.69 -29.31
CA THR A 186 -7.85 1.42 -29.64
C THR A 186 -8.22 1.37 -31.12
N ALA A 187 -8.79 2.45 -31.66
CA ALA A 187 -9.17 2.56 -33.07
C ALA A 187 -7.95 2.41 -34.00
N GLN A 188 -6.83 3.06 -33.69
CA GLN A 188 -5.60 2.95 -34.49
C GLN A 188 -5.01 1.54 -34.47
N ILE A 189 -5.05 0.87 -33.31
CA ILE A 189 -4.60 -0.53 -33.16
C ILE A 189 -5.48 -1.47 -33.98
N LEU A 190 -6.81 -1.31 -33.94
CA LEU A 190 -7.75 -2.11 -34.73
C LEU A 190 -7.57 -1.91 -36.24
N ARG A 191 -7.37 -0.67 -36.70
CA ARG A 191 -7.05 -0.40 -38.10
C ARG A 191 -5.75 -1.12 -38.53
N THR A 192 -4.75 -1.14 -37.65
CA THR A 192 -3.49 -1.88 -37.89
C THR A 192 -3.68 -3.40 -37.90
N ASN A 193 -4.64 -3.91 -37.13
CA ASN A 193 -5.06 -5.32 -37.20
C ASN A 193 -5.80 -5.65 -38.50
N GLY A 194 -6.23 -4.63 -39.26
CA GLY A 194 -6.95 -4.74 -40.52
C GLY A 194 -8.46 -4.86 -40.35
N CYS A 195 -9.00 -4.36 -39.24
CA CYS A 195 -10.44 -4.20 -39.05
C CYS A 195 -10.95 -2.92 -39.72
N THR A 196 -12.21 -2.93 -40.12
CA THR A 196 -12.96 -1.72 -40.42
C THR A 196 -13.45 -1.12 -39.11
N VAL A 197 -13.00 0.10 -38.78
CA VAL A 197 -13.27 0.72 -37.49
C VAL A 197 -14.35 1.78 -37.61
N ILE A 198 -15.36 1.71 -36.76
CA ILE A 198 -16.42 2.72 -36.61
C ILE A 198 -16.20 3.44 -35.28
N CYS A 199 -15.81 4.71 -35.34
CA CYS A 199 -15.55 5.55 -34.18
C CYS A 199 -16.84 6.24 -33.72
N MET A 200 -17.17 6.16 -32.44
CA MET A 200 -18.42 6.72 -31.91
C MET A 200 -18.19 7.46 -30.59
N ASP A 201 -18.67 8.70 -30.47
CA ASP A 201 -18.56 9.53 -29.26
C ASP A 201 -19.72 10.54 -29.18
N LEU A 202 -19.97 11.08 -27.98
CA LEU A 202 -20.97 12.14 -27.76
C LEU A 202 -20.46 13.53 -28.18
N SER A 203 -19.14 13.70 -28.30
CA SER A 203 -18.50 14.95 -28.68
C SER A 203 -18.14 14.97 -30.17
N GLU A 204 -18.65 15.97 -30.89
CA GLU A 204 -18.27 16.22 -32.29
C GLU A 204 -16.79 16.58 -32.43
N SER A 205 -16.20 17.27 -31.46
CA SER A 205 -14.78 17.65 -31.52
C SER A 205 -13.86 16.43 -31.37
N ARG A 206 -14.21 15.47 -30.52
CA ARG A 206 -13.48 14.19 -30.45
C ARG A 206 -13.59 13.37 -31.73
N LEU A 207 -14.76 13.40 -32.37
CA LEU A 207 -14.96 12.78 -33.68
C LEU A 207 -14.17 13.48 -34.79
N ALA A 208 -13.98 14.80 -34.70
CA ALA A 208 -13.11 15.54 -35.62
C ALA A 208 -11.66 15.04 -35.54
N ILE A 209 -11.14 14.79 -34.33
CA ILE A 209 -9.81 14.20 -34.14
C ILE A 209 -9.72 12.79 -34.75
N ALA A 210 -10.77 11.98 -34.63
CA ALA A 210 -10.83 10.68 -35.31
C ALA A 210 -10.77 10.83 -36.84
N LYS A 211 -11.47 11.83 -37.41
CA LYS A 211 -11.38 12.13 -38.86
C LYS A 211 -9.96 12.55 -39.25
N ASP A 212 -9.31 13.40 -38.47
CA ASP A 212 -7.94 13.88 -38.73
C ASP A 212 -6.91 12.74 -38.67
N LEU A 213 -7.17 11.72 -37.84
CA LEU A 213 -6.40 10.48 -37.79
C LEU A 213 -6.69 9.53 -38.97
N GLY A 214 -7.63 9.89 -39.84
CA GLY A 214 -8.00 9.16 -41.06
C GLY A 214 -9.07 8.09 -40.86
N PHE A 215 -9.97 8.23 -39.87
CA PHE A 215 -11.15 7.37 -39.75
C PHE A 215 -12.33 7.98 -40.52
N GLU A 216 -12.83 7.25 -41.52
CA GLU A 216 -13.97 7.71 -42.35
C GLU A 216 -15.32 7.44 -41.68
N ASN A 217 -15.43 6.31 -40.97
CA ASN A 217 -16.66 5.91 -40.29
C ASN A 217 -16.69 6.49 -38.87
N VAL A 218 -17.31 7.66 -38.72
CA VAL A 218 -17.44 8.38 -37.45
C VAL A 218 -18.91 8.74 -37.20
N LEU A 219 -19.42 8.38 -36.02
CA LEU A 219 -20.83 8.50 -35.67
C LEU A 219 -21.02 9.27 -34.37
N LEU A 220 -21.97 10.21 -34.36
CA LEU A 220 -22.39 10.89 -33.14
C LEU A 220 -23.24 9.94 -32.30
N ALA A 221 -22.75 9.63 -31.10
CA ALA A 221 -23.43 8.76 -30.15
C ALA A 221 -24.65 9.45 -29.52
N GLY A 222 -25.49 8.67 -28.85
CA GLY A 222 -26.55 9.22 -28.00
C GLY A 222 -27.80 9.69 -28.74
N THR A 223 -27.80 9.67 -30.06
CA THR A 223 -28.99 9.86 -30.91
C THR A 223 -29.76 8.55 -31.04
N ASP A 224 -31.06 8.63 -31.33
CA ASP A 224 -31.90 7.44 -31.58
C ASP A 224 -31.47 6.69 -32.85
N SER A 225 -30.67 7.32 -33.72
CA SER A 225 -30.21 6.75 -34.98
C SER A 225 -28.82 6.08 -34.91
N ALA A 226 -28.04 6.26 -33.84
CA ALA A 226 -26.65 5.79 -33.80
C ALA A 226 -26.50 4.28 -34.04
N THR A 227 -27.38 3.47 -33.44
CA THR A 227 -27.46 2.02 -33.68
C THR A 227 -27.81 1.71 -35.13
N GLN A 228 -28.81 2.41 -35.69
CA GLN A 228 -29.22 2.21 -37.07
C GLN A 228 -28.08 2.56 -38.05
N SER A 229 -27.32 3.63 -37.78
CA SER A 229 -26.16 3.99 -38.61
C SER A 229 -25.06 2.94 -38.58
N VAL A 230 -24.83 2.27 -37.44
CA VAL A 230 -23.91 1.11 -37.41
C VAL A 230 -24.46 -0.03 -38.26
N LEU A 231 -25.76 -0.33 -38.17
CA LEU A 231 -26.40 -1.35 -39.00
C LEU A 231 -26.25 -1.01 -40.49
N ASP A 232 -26.51 0.22 -40.90
CA ASP A 232 -26.38 0.66 -42.29
C ASP A 232 -24.94 0.50 -42.81
N LEU A 233 -23.93 0.86 -42.00
CA LEU A 233 -22.51 0.70 -42.34
C LEU A 233 -22.04 -0.77 -42.37
N THR A 234 -22.81 -1.67 -41.77
CA THR A 234 -22.52 -3.11 -41.67
C THR A 234 -23.51 -3.97 -42.44
N GLU A 235 -24.17 -3.39 -43.45
CA GLU A 235 -25.14 -4.09 -44.30
C GLU A 235 -26.25 -4.81 -43.50
N ASN A 236 -26.68 -4.20 -42.40
CA ASN A 236 -27.64 -4.70 -41.41
C ASN A 236 -27.22 -5.96 -40.64
N ALA A 237 -25.95 -6.38 -40.75
CA ALA A 237 -25.42 -7.49 -39.95
C ALA A 237 -25.19 -7.08 -38.48
N GLY A 238 -24.76 -5.82 -38.25
CA GLY A 238 -24.24 -5.36 -36.97
C GLY A 238 -22.72 -5.55 -36.85
N ALA A 239 -22.12 -4.93 -35.84
CA ALA A 239 -20.68 -4.98 -35.61
C ALA A 239 -20.24 -6.35 -35.05
N ASP A 240 -19.11 -6.87 -35.53
CA ASP A 240 -18.47 -8.10 -35.04
C ASP A 240 -18.00 -7.96 -33.59
N ALA A 241 -17.56 -6.76 -33.23
CA ALA A 241 -17.25 -6.40 -31.86
C ALA A 241 -17.56 -4.93 -31.57
N VAL A 242 -17.91 -4.65 -30.32
CA VAL A 242 -18.03 -3.29 -29.78
C VAL A 242 -17.12 -3.17 -28.57
N ILE A 243 -16.16 -2.24 -28.62
CA ILE A 243 -15.25 -1.94 -27.52
C ILE A 243 -15.67 -0.63 -26.86
N VAL A 244 -16.11 -0.72 -25.60
CA VAL A 244 -16.60 0.41 -24.82
C VAL A 244 -15.46 1.00 -24.00
N THR A 245 -14.95 2.15 -24.42
CA THR A 245 -13.88 2.94 -23.78
C THR A 245 -14.41 4.18 -23.06
N ALA A 246 -15.73 4.41 -23.09
CA ALA A 246 -16.38 5.50 -22.37
C ALA A 246 -16.25 5.41 -20.84
N ALA A 247 -16.30 6.57 -20.18
CA ALA A 247 -16.31 6.70 -18.73
C ALA A 247 -17.59 7.45 -18.29
N THR A 248 -18.55 6.76 -17.69
CA THR A 248 -19.83 7.34 -17.25
C THR A 248 -20.52 6.48 -16.19
N ARG A 249 -21.46 7.04 -15.44
CA ARG A 249 -22.33 6.25 -14.54
C ARG A 249 -23.49 5.57 -15.25
N SER A 250 -23.79 5.99 -16.49
CA SER A 250 -24.88 5.43 -17.28
C SER A 250 -24.57 4.03 -17.79
N SER A 251 -25.58 3.15 -17.81
CA SER A 251 -25.51 1.83 -18.45
C SER A 251 -25.79 1.87 -19.95
N ARG A 252 -26.25 3.02 -20.47
CA ARG A 252 -26.60 3.20 -21.89
C ARG A 252 -25.49 2.76 -22.85
N PRO A 253 -24.20 3.09 -22.66
CA PRO A 253 -23.16 2.64 -23.58
C PRO A 253 -23.08 1.12 -23.76
N VAL A 254 -23.37 0.35 -22.70
CA VAL A 254 -23.35 -1.12 -22.77
C VAL A 254 -24.59 -1.65 -23.47
N ASN A 255 -25.76 -1.08 -23.21
CA ASN A 255 -27.00 -1.51 -23.84
C ASN A 255 -27.04 -1.13 -25.33
N ASP A 256 -26.59 0.08 -25.69
CA ASP A 256 -26.41 0.50 -27.08
C ASP A 256 -25.40 -0.44 -27.79
N ALA A 257 -24.32 -0.83 -27.11
CA ALA A 257 -23.36 -1.80 -27.64
C ALA A 257 -24.02 -3.15 -27.96
N PHE A 258 -24.94 -3.66 -27.11
CA PHE A 258 -25.70 -4.87 -27.42
C PHE A 258 -26.61 -4.70 -28.64
N ALA A 259 -27.27 -3.54 -28.76
CA ALA A 259 -28.18 -3.25 -29.86
C ALA A 259 -27.45 -3.18 -31.22
N MET A 260 -26.24 -2.64 -31.28
CA MET A 260 -25.46 -2.52 -32.53
C MET A 260 -24.54 -3.72 -32.84
N CYS A 261 -24.32 -4.60 -31.86
CA CYS A 261 -23.56 -5.83 -32.05
C CYS A 261 -24.37 -6.85 -32.86
N ARG A 262 -23.69 -7.61 -33.73
CA ARG A 262 -24.33 -8.71 -34.47
C ARG A 262 -24.67 -9.91 -33.57
N GLU A 263 -25.46 -10.82 -34.10
CA GLU A 263 -25.65 -12.14 -33.48
C GLU A 263 -24.30 -12.86 -33.34
N ARG A 264 -24.05 -13.40 -32.14
CA ARG A 264 -22.80 -14.04 -31.70
C ARG A 264 -21.58 -13.13 -31.82
N GLY A 265 -21.78 -11.82 -31.71
CA GLY A 265 -20.70 -10.84 -31.62
C GLY A 265 -20.18 -10.67 -30.20
N ARG A 266 -19.21 -9.76 -30.01
CA ARG A 266 -18.51 -9.57 -28.73
C ARG A 266 -18.60 -8.13 -28.25
N VAL A 267 -18.94 -7.91 -27.00
CA VAL A 267 -18.88 -6.58 -26.36
C VAL A 267 -17.78 -6.59 -25.32
N VAL A 268 -16.82 -5.67 -25.43
CA VAL A 268 -15.67 -5.57 -24.52
C VAL A 268 -15.74 -4.27 -23.72
N ILE A 269 -15.86 -4.38 -22.40
CA ILE A 269 -15.85 -3.24 -21.48
C ILE A 269 -14.42 -2.95 -21.06
N VAL A 270 -13.91 -1.79 -21.47
CA VAL A 270 -12.58 -1.26 -21.11
C VAL A 270 -12.72 -0.07 -20.15
N GLY A 271 -13.64 0.84 -20.45
CA GLY A 271 -13.93 2.01 -19.63
C GLY A 271 -14.84 1.69 -18.43
N ALA A 272 -15.03 2.68 -17.56
CA ALA A 272 -15.88 2.54 -16.38
C ALA A 272 -17.30 3.06 -16.69
N VAL A 273 -18.23 2.13 -16.89
CA VAL A 273 -19.62 2.39 -17.27
C VAL A 273 -20.61 1.79 -16.26
N GLY A 274 -21.87 2.22 -16.30
CA GLY A 274 -22.95 1.54 -15.58
C GLY A 274 -23.13 0.11 -16.11
N MET A 275 -23.56 -0.81 -15.24
CA MET A 275 -23.65 -2.25 -15.54
C MET A 275 -25.07 -2.81 -15.32
N GLU A 276 -26.10 -1.99 -15.48
CA GLU A 276 -27.49 -2.44 -15.52
C GLU A 276 -27.82 -2.90 -16.95
N LEU A 277 -27.75 -4.22 -17.17
CA LEU A 277 -27.80 -4.83 -18.49
C LEU A 277 -29.23 -5.14 -18.94
N GLU A 278 -29.59 -4.66 -20.12
CA GLU A 278 -30.83 -5.03 -20.81
C GLU A 278 -30.70 -6.44 -21.42
N ARG A 279 -31.38 -7.40 -20.81
CA ARG A 279 -31.17 -8.82 -21.10
C ARG A 279 -31.73 -9.26 -22.46
N GLU A 280 -32.77 -8.60 -22.98
CA GLU A 280 -33.46 -9.08 -24.18
C GLU A 280 -32.51 -9.21 -25.39
N GLU A 281 -31.81 -8.13 -25.74
CA GLU A 281 -30.85 -8.12 -26.86
C GLU A 281 -29.66 -9.04 -26.59
N TYR A 282 -29.11 -9.01 -25.37
CA TYR A 282 -27.97 -9.84 -24.97
C TYR A 282 -28.26 -11.35 -25.14
N TYR A 283 -29.43 -11.81 -24.70
CA TYR A 283 -29.83 -13.21 -24.79
C TYR A 283 -30.25 -13.58 -26.21
N ARG A 284 -31.03 -12.73 -26.89
CA ARG A 284 -31.52 -13.00 -28.25
C ARG A 284 -30.38 -13.17 -29.24
N LYS A 285 -29.36 -12.33 -29.14
CA LYS A 285 -28.20 -12.34 -30.05
C LYS A 285 -27.06 -13.25 -29.58
N GLU A 286 -27.14 -13.87 -28.40
CA GLU A 286 -26.07 -14.71 -27.87
C GLU A 286 -24.71 -13.96 -27.81
N ILE A 287 -24.71 -12.74 -27.27
CA ILE A 287 -23.52 -11.87 -27.25
C ILE A 287 -22.52 -12.32 -26.19
N ASP A 288 -21.24 -12.32 -26.54
CA ASP A 288 -20.13 -12.49 -25.59
C ASP A 288 -19.81 -11.16 -24.89
N LEU A 289 -20.25 -10.98 -23.64
CA LEU A 289 -19.81 -9.84 -22.81
C LEU A 289 -18.49 -10.14 -22.12
N ARG A 290 -17.47 -9.31 -22.37
CA ARG A 290 -16.10 -9.49 -21.85
C ARG A 290 -15.64 -8.23 -21.12
N ILE A 291 -14.93 -8.42 -20.01
CA ILE A 291 -14.25 -7.33 -19.29
C ILE A 291 -12.76 -7.31 -19.67
N SER A 292 -12.21 -6.11 -19.79
CA SER A 292 -10.77 -5.87 -19.94
C SER A 292 -10.13 -5.50 -18.60
N ARG A 293 -9.08 -6.22 -18.22
CA ARG A 293 -8.28 -5.92 -17.02
C ARG A 293 -7.16 -4.94 -17.39
N SER A 294 -7.39 -3.63 -17.24
CA SER A 294 -6.39 -2.57 -17.40
C SER A 294 -5.40 -2.88 -18.56
N TYR A 295 -4.09 -2.87 -18.31
CA TYR A 295 -3.05 -3.22 -19.29
C TYR A 295 -2.62 -4.70 -19.30
N GLY A 296 -3.40 -5.60 -18.67
CA GLY A 296 -3.35 -7.05 -18.92
C GLY A 296 -2.98 -7.97 -17.73
N PRO A 297 -2.71 -9.26 -18.01
CA PRO A 297 -2.23 -10.24 -17.04
C PRO A 297 -0.92 -9.81 -16.36
N GLY A 298 -0.81 -10.05 -15.05
CA GLY A 298 0.20 -9.44 -14.16
C GLY A 298 -0.44 -8.44 -13.21
N ARG A 299 -1.46 -7.70 -13.68
CA ARG A 299 -2.13 -6.70 -12.86
C ARG A 299 -2.81 -7.35 -11.65
N TYR A 300 -2.56 -6.78 -10.47
CA TYR A 300 -3.05 -7.25 -9.17
C TYR A 300 -2.37 -8.53 -8.67
N ASP A 301 -1.23 -8.90 -9.25
CA ASP A 301 -0.37 -9.99 -8.79
C ASP A 301 0.95 -9.40 -8.29
N SER A 302 1.14 -9.36 -6.96
CA SER A 302 2.36 -8.82 -6.34
C SER A 302 3.61 -9.62 -6.69
N ASP A 303 3.48 -10.92 -6.97
CA ASP A 303 4.63 -11.74 -7.37
C ASP A 303 5.12 -11.31 -8.75
N TYR A 304 4.19 -10.90 -9.63
CA TYR A 304 4.53 -10.32 -10.93
C TYR A 304 4.98 -8.86 -10.82
N GLU A 305 4.14 -7.98 -10.27
CA GLU A 305 4.38 -6.53 -10.26
C GLU A 305 5.56 -6.16 -9.36
N GLU A 306 5.68 -6.72 -8.15
CA GLU A 306 6.64 -6.26 -7.14
C GLU A 306 7.86 -7.18 -7.01
N LYS A 307 7.67 -8.51 -7.09
CA LYS A 307 8.78 -9.47 -6.93
C LYS A 307 9.52 -9.78 -8.23
N GLY A 308 9.07 -9.25 -9.37
CA GLY A 308 9.72 -9.44 -10.65
C GLY A 308 9.59 -10.85 -11.23
N LEU A 309 8.68 -11.69 -10.72
CA LEU A 309 8.41 -13.00 -11.33
C LEU A 309 7.65 -12.82 -12.64
N THR A 310 7.89 -13.68 -13.64
CA THR A 310 7.22 -13.57 -14.93
C THR A 310 6.49 -14.86 -15.28
N TYR A 311 5.38 -14.75 -15.99
CA TYR A 311 4.66 -15.91 -16.49
C TYR A 311 5.41 -16.53 -17.68
N PRO A 312 5.53 -17.87 -17.73
CA PRO A 312 6.08 -18.56 -18.89
C PRO A 312 5.37 -18.15 -20.17
N LEU A 313 6.16 -17.82 -21.20
CA LEU A 313 5.67 -17.26 -22.46
C LEU A 313 4.60 -18.13 -23.15
N GLY A 314 4.74 -19.46 -23.08
CA GLY A 314 3.81 -20.42 -23.68
C GLY A 314 2.44 -20.51 -22.98
N TYR A 315 2.33 -20.05 -21.73
CA TYR A 315 1.08 -20.10 -20.96
C TYR A 315 0.38 -18.75 -20.96
N VAL A 316 1.13 -17.66 -20.78
CA VAL A 316 0.59 -16.30 -20.79
C VAL A 316 1.42 -15.50 -21.79
N ARG A 317 0.99 -15.44 -23.05
CA ARG A 317 1.74 -14.74 -24.11
C ARG A 317 1.87 -13.24 -23.85
N TRP A 318 0.79 -12.64 -23.34
CA TRP A 318 0.63 -11.20 -23.21
C TRP A 318 0.43 -10.83 -21.75
N THR A 319 1.45 -10.22 -21.17
CA THR A 319 1.46 -9.65 -19.83
C THR A 319 1.44 -8.13 -19.91
N GLU A 320 1.35 -7.44 -18.77
CA GLU A 320 1.48 -5.98 -18.69
C GLU A 320 2.72 -5.46 -19.42
N THR A 321 3.90 -5.99 -19.08
CA THR A 321 5.18 -5.65 -19.72
C THR A 321 5.13 -5.87 -21.23
N ARG A 322 4.60 -7.00 -21.69
CA ARG A 322 4.55 -7.33 -23.13
C ARG A 322 3.47 -6.55 -23.88
N ASN A 323 2.44 -6.04 -23.20
CA ASN A 323 1.50 -5.06 -23.77
C ASN A 323 2.19 -3.71 -23.97
N LEU A 324 2.97 -3.23 -22.99
CA LEU A 324 3.79 -2.01 -23.09
C LEU A 324 4.77 -2.11 -24.26
N GLU A 325 5.56 -3.19 -24.33
CA GLU A 325 6.52 -3.45 -25.42
C GLU A 325 5.84 -3.47 -26.79
N ALA A 326 4.71 -4.18 -26.91
CA ALA A 326 3.99 -4.29 -28.17
C ALA A 326 3.45 -2.93 -28.64
N PHE A 327 2.95 -2.11 -27.72
CA PHE A 327 2.50 -0.76 -28.05
C PHE A 327 3.65 0.15 -28.50
N LEU A 328 4.80 0.12 -27.81
CA LEU A 328 5.99 0.83 -28.28
C LEU A 328 6.44 0.37 -29.67
N GLY A 329 6.29 -0.92 -29.98
CA GLY A 329 6.51 -1.45 -31.34
C GLY A 329 5.61 -0.81 -32.40
N LEU A 330 4.33 -0.58 -32.08
CA LEU A 330 3.39 0.09 -32.99
C LEU A 330 3.73 1.57 -33.20
N LEU A 331 4.25 2.25 -32.17
CA LEU A 331 4.77 3.62 -32.31
C LEU A 331 6.01 3.64 -33.20
N ALA A 332 6.97 2.74 -32.98
CA ALA A 332 8.20 2.66 -33.77
C ALA A 332 7.94 2.40 -35.26
N LEU A 333 6.90 1.62 -35.58
CA LEU A 333 6.47 1.35 -36.96
C LEU A 333 5.63 2.49 -37.56
N GLY A 334 5.24 3.49 -36.77
CA GLY A 334 4.38 4.60 -37.21
C GLY A 334 2.91 4.21 -37.43
N ASN A 335 2.50 3.03 -36.97
CA ASN A 335 1.12 2.54 -37.08
C ASN A 335 0.15 3.27 -36.15
N VAL A 336 0.66 3.72 -35.00
CA VAL A 336 -0.06 4.54 -34.03
C VAL A 336 0.63 5.89 -33.92
N LYS A 337 -0.15 6.97 -34.01
CA LYS A 337 0.31 8.35 -33.85
C LYS A 337 -0.26 8.91 -32.55
N VAL A 338 0.61 9.48 -31.72
CA VAL A 338 0.24 10.07 -30.42
C VAL A 338 0.35 11.58 -30.37
N ASP A 339 1.10 12.19 -31.29
CA ASP A 339 1.30 13.65 -31.32
C ASP A 339 -0.01 14.42 -31.42
N GLN A 340 -0.95 13.95 -32.22
CA GLN A 340 -2.28 14.56 -32.37
C GLN A 340 -3.21 14.33 -31.16
N LEU A 341 -2.79 13.49 -30.20
CA LEU A 341 -3.55 13.20 -28.98
C LEU A 341 -3.06 14.05 -27.79
N ILE A 342 -2.00 14.84 -27.98
CA ILE A 342 -1.49 15.78 -26.98
C ILE A 342 -2.21 17.11 -27.22
N SER A 343 -3.09 17.48 -26.30
CA SER A 343 -3.80 18.76 -26.33
C SER A 343 -2.92 19.89 -25.84
N SER A 344 -2.23 19.68 -24.71
CA SER A 344 -1.42 20.69 -24.04
C SER A 344 -0.25 20.06 -23.28
N GLU A 345 0.82 20.83 -23.13
CA GLU A 345 2.01 20.47 -22.35
C GLU A 345 2.24 21.50 -21.25
N TYR A 346 2.47 21.02 -20.04
CA TYR A 346 2.76 21.85 -18.87
C TYR A 346 4.04 21.38 -18.20
N SER A 347 4.78 22.29 -17.58
CA SER A 347 5.80 21.89 -16.61
C SER A 347 5.15 21.30 -15.36
N ILE A 348 5.84 20.44 -14.60
CA ILE A 348 5.32 19.93 -13.32
C ILE A 348 4.92 21.04 -12.33
N ASP A 349 5.58 22.22 -12.40
CA ASP A 349 5.21 23.40 -11.63
C ASP A 349 3.79 23.91 -11.92
N GLN A 350 3.32 23.67 -13.13
CA GLN A 350 2.00 24.06 -13.62
C GLN A 350 1.01 22.90 -13.58
N ALA A 351 1.31 21.82 -12.84
CA ALA A 351 0.44 20.65 -12.81
C ALA A 351 -1.01 20.96 -12.41
N MET A 352 -1.24 21.97 -11.56
CA MET A 352 -2.61 22.40 -11.22
C MET A 352 -3.37 22.88 -12.46
N LEU A 353 -2.76 23.72 -13.31
CA LEU A 353 -3.37 24.16 -14.58
C LEU A 353 -3.61 22.98 -15.52
N ALA A 354 -2.65 22.05 -15.58
CA ALA A 354 -2.77 20.84 -16.38
C ALA A 354 -3.98 19.99 -15.98
N TYR A 355 -4.24 19.85 -14.67
CA TYR A 355 -5.41 19.13 -14.17
C TYR A 355 -6.72 19.90 -14.32
N ASP A 356 -6.72 21.22 -14.14
CA ASP A 356 -7.91 22.05 -14.38
C ASP A 356 -8.38 21.90 -15.83
N GLU A 357 -7.45 21.89 -16.79
CA GLU A 357 -7.74 21.59 -18.20
C GLU A 357 -8.17 20.13 -18.41
N ALA A 358 -7.41 19.16 -17.88
CA ALA A 358 -7.67 17.74 -18.08
C ALA A 358 -8.99 17.24 -17.45
N THR A 359 -9.49 17.93 -16.43
CA THR A 359 -10.72 17.56 -15.70
C THR A 359 -11.89 18.51 -15.99
N GLY A 360 -11.66 19.54 -16.80
CA GLY A 360 -12.69 20.48 -17.23
C GLY A 360 -13.71 19.83 -18.18
N ASP A 361 -14.76 20.60 -18.49
CA ASP A 361 -15.83 20.16 -19.40
C ASP A 361 -15.45 20.28 -20.89
N ASP A 362 -14.24 20.76 -21.20
CA ASP A 362 -13.79 20.93 -22.58
C ASP A 362 -13.51 19.59 -23.25
N THR A 363 -14.37 19.24 -24.21
CA THR A 363 -14.30 17.97 -24.91
C THR A 363 -13.19 17.89 -25.96
N GLU A 364 -12.56 19.02 -26.32
CA GLU A 364 -11.39 19.08 -27.21
C GLU A 364 -10.11 18.55 -26.52
N VAL A 365 -10.09 18.50 -25.20
CA VAL A 365 -8.96 18.01 -24.41
C VAL A 365 -8.94 16.47 -24.41
N ILE A 366 -7.90 15.87 -25.00
CA ILE A 366 -7.70 14.42 -25.10
C ILE A 366 -6.66 13.95 -24.09
N GLY A 367 -5.44 14.48 -24.16
CA GLY A 367 -4.32 14.12 -23.32
C GLY A 367 -3.52 15.35 -22.92
N VAL A 368 -3.30 15.53 -21.63
CA VAL A 368 -2.47 16.62 -21.11
C VAL A 368 -1.17 16.03 -20.60
N MET A 369 -0.04 16.58 -21.05
CA MET A 369 1.28 16.07 -20.69
C MET A 369 1.94 16.97 -19.65
N LEU A 370 2.57 16.33 -18.66
CA LEU A 370 3.53 16.99 -17.76
C LEU A 370 4.95 16.71 -18.23
N THR A 371 5.76 17.77 -18.25
CA THR A 371 7.18 17.77 -18.60
C THR A 371 8.01 18.09 -17.37
N TYR A 372 9.24 17.60 -17.38
CA TYR A 372 10.15 17.64 -16.24
C TYR A 372 11.49 18.24 -16.67
N PRO A 373 12.21 18.94 -15.77
CA PRO A 373 13.52 19.49 -16.09
C PRO A 373 14.51 18.39 -16.52
N GLU A 374 15.27 18.66 -17.58
CA GLU A 374 16.46 17.86 -17.90
C GLU A 374 17.53 18.10 -16.83
N HIS A 375 17.67 17.17 -15.87
CA HIS A 375 18.84 17.17 -14.99
C HIS A 375 20.05 16.62 -15.74
N GLN A 376 21.19 17.33 -15.67
CA GLN A 376 22.47 16.80 -16.14
C GLN A 376 22.81 15.53 -15.35
N THR A 377 23.30 14.51 -16.05
CA THR A 377 23.60 13.19 -15.50
C THR A 377 24.56 13.27 -14.29
N ALA A 378 24.30 12.43 -13.29
CA ALA A 378 25.12 12.18 -12.09
C ALA A 378 25.09 13.22 -10.95
N GLU A 379 24.11 14.12 -10.86
CA GLU A 379 23.85 14.78 -9.58
C GLU A 379 23.32 13.76 -8.55
N LYS A 380 23.88 13.81 -7.35
CA LYS A 380 23.50 12.93 -6.24
C LYS A 380 22.00 13.13 -5.95
N VAL A 381 21.22 12.08 -6.12
CA VAL A 381 19.77 12.08 -5.85
C VAL A 381 19.54 12.57 -4.42
N ASP A 382 18.85 13.69 -4.28
CA ASP A 382 18.62 14.32 -2.97
C ASP A 382 17.51 13.57 -2.23
N LYS A 383 17.93 12.77 -1.25
CA LYS A 383 17.03 11.93 -0.44
C LYS A 383 16.53 12.62 0.81
N THR A 384 16.89 13.89 1.05
CA THR A 384 16.52 14.59 2.27
C THR A 384 16.02 16.00 2.01
N TRP A 385 14.75 16.23 2.33
CA TRP A 385 14.11 17.54 2.34
C TRP A 385 14.23 18.18 3.72
N ARG A 386 14.50 19.49 3.76
CA ARG A 386 14.64 20.28 4.99
C ARG A 386 13.81 21.56 4.94
N LEU A 387 13.21 21.93 6.07
CA LEU A 387 12.72 23.30 6.28
C LEU A 387 13.91 24.28 6.28
N PRO A 388 13.77 25.49 5.71
CA PRO A 388 14.74 26.57 5.88
C PRO A 388 14.97 26.78 7.38
N SER A 389 16.24 26.70 7.80
CA SER A 389 16.62 26.58 9.21
C SER A 389 16.02 27.69 10.07
N VAL A 390 15.24 27.31 11.07
CA VAL A 390 15.08 28.12 12.28
C VAL A 390 16.06 27.54 13.29
N ILE A 391 17.11 28.30 13.59
CA ILE A 391 18.04 27.96 14.68
C ILE A 391 17.21 28.03 15.96
N ASN A 392 16.79 26.88 16.48
CA ASN A 392 16.16 26.83 17.79
C ASN A 392 17.25 26.79 18.87
N ALA A 393 17.01 27.55 19.95
CA ALA A 393 17.75 27.47 21.19
C ALA A 393 17.74 26.03 21.75
N ARG A 394 18.58 25.75 22.76
CA ARG A 394 18.60 24.44 23.44
C ARG A 394 17.18 23.97 23.77
N ASP A 395 16.83 22.81 23.23
CA ASP A 395 15.57 22.12 23.48
C ASP A 395 15.85 20.94 24.40
N ASP A 396 15.30 20.96 25.61
CA ASP A 396 15.50 19.91 26.63
C ASP A 396 14.60 18.67 26.38
N ARG A 397 13.85 18.65 25.27
CA ARG A 397 13.03 17.50 24.85
C ARG A 397 13.87 16.50 24.05
N VAL A 398 13.43 15.24 24.06
CA VAL A 398 14.00 14.19 23.22
C VAL A 398 13.71 14.51 21.74
N LYS A 399 14.75 14.58 20.93
CA LYS A 399 14.66 14.74 19.47
C LYS A 399 14.56 13.38 18.82
N LEU A 400 13.36 13.05 18.35
CA LEU A 400 13.03 11.74 17.82
C LEU A 400 13.04 11.75 16.29
N MET A 401 13.69 10.77 15.66
CA MET A 401 13.40 10.42 14.27
C MET A 401 12.30 9.34 14.22
N LEU A 402 11.31 9.53 13.35
CA LEU A 402 10.28 8.54 13.09
C LEU A 402 10.59 7.80 11.78
N VAL A 403 10.82 6.50 11.84
CA VAL A 403 11.15 5.65 10.69
C VAL A 403 9.97 4.75 10.37
N GLY A 404 9.48 4.82 9.13
CA GLY A 404 8.32 4.04 8.68
C GLY A 404 6.99 4.59 9.20
N PRO A 405 6.53 5.78 8.75
CA PRO A 405 5.24 6.34 9.13
C PRO A 405 4.08 5.63 8.40
N GLY A 406 4.01 4.30 8.50
CA GLY A 406 2.95 3.48 7.94
C GLY A 406 1.59 3.69 8.63
N HIS A 407 0.59 2.90 8.24
CA HIS A 407 -0.76 3.03 8.79
C HIS A 407 -0.78 2.95 10.33
N PHE A 408 -0.03 2.02 10.92
CA PHE A 408 0.03 1.84 12.36
C PHE A 408 0.66 3.05 13.08
N ALA A 409 1.85 3.50 12.65
CA ALA A 409 2.52 4.66 13.23
C ALA A 409 1.66 5.92 13.14
N ARG A 410 1.00 6.16 12.00
CA ARG A 410 0.06 7.29 11.82
C ARG A 410 -1.15 7.19 12.76
N ALA A 411 -1.71 5.99 12.93
CA ALA A 411 -2.92 5.78 13.71
C ALA A 411 -2.68 5.69 15.24
N ILE A 412 -1.46 5.39 15.68
CA ILE A 412 -1.11 5.14 17.10
C ILE A 412 -0.03 6.10 17.59
N HIS A 413 1.15 6.07 16.96
CA HIS A 413 2.33 6.81 17.46
C HIS A 413 2.20 8.31 17.28
N LEU A 414 1.76 8.82 16.12
CA LEU A 414 1.62 10.26 15.91
C LEU A 414 0.68 10.94 16.93
N PRO A 415 -0.53 10.39 17.20
CA PRO A 415 -1.35 10.86 18.31
C PRO A 415 -0.65 10.90 19.66
N ASN A 416 0.08 9.86 20.02
CA ASN A 416 0.72 9.74 21.33
C ASN A 416 1.89 10.72 21.45
N LEU A 417 2.68 10.88 20.40
CA LEU A 417 3.75 11.89 20.33
C LEU A 417 3.20 13.31 20.50
N LYS A 418 2.02 13.63 19.97
CA LYS A 418 1.35 14.93 20.20
C LYS A 418 0.96 15.11 21.66
N VAL A 419 0.43 14.07 22.31
CA VAL A 419 0.11 14.08 23.75
C VAL A 419 1.38 14.31 24.59
N LEU A 420 2.50 13.71 24.18
CA LEU A 420 3.80 13.78 24.86
C LEU A 420 4.70 14.93 24.38
N SER A 421 4.15 15.93 23.68
CA SER A 421 4.90 17.04 23.06
C SER A 421 5.75 17.90 24.01
N LYS A 422 5.54 17.77 25.33
CA LYS A 422 6.39 18.34 26.38
C LYS A 422 7.67 17.56 26.65
N LYS A 423 7.73 16.27 26.28
CA LYS A 423 8.89 15.39 26.47
C LYS A 423 9.64 15.11 25.16
N VAL A 424 8.97 15.22 24.01
CA VAL A 424 9.52 14.85 22.71
C VAL A 424 9.18 15.86 21.62
N VAL A 425 10.10 16.01 20.67
CA VAL A 425 9.88 16.67 19.38
C VAL A 425 10.26 15.69 18.27
N VAL A 426 9.47 15.64 17.19
CA VAL A 426 9.83 14.86 16.00
C VAL A 426 10.77 15.71 15.16
N GLN A 427 12.06 15.39 15.19
CA GLN A 427 13.09 16.13 14.46
C GLN A 427 13.15 15.70 12.98
N ALA A 428 12.93 14.42 12.72
CA ALA A 428 13.00 13.87 11.38
C ALA A 428 11.95 12.79 11.12
N VAL A 429 11.52 12.66 9.87
CA VAL A 429 10.68 11.53 9.43
C VAL A 429 11.33 10.84 8.23
N VAL A 430 11.47 9.52 8.32
CA VAL A 430 12.06 8.67 7.28
C VAL A 430 11.02 7.69 6.74
N SER A 431 10.86 7.62 5.42
CA SER A 431 9.92 6.71 4.75
C SER A 431 10.49 6.24 3.41
N GLY A 432 10.18 5.03 2.95
CA GLY A 432 10.64 4.56 1.62
C GLY A 432 10.16 5.43 0.45
N THR A 433 9.07 6.19 0.64
CA THR A 433 8.54 7.16 -0.33
C THR A 433 8.60 8.59 0.20
N GLY A 434 9.06 9.52 -0.65
CA GLY A 434 9.22 10.94 -0.34
C GLY A 434 7.92 11.61 0.12
N GLY A 435 6.82 11.38 -0.61
CA GLY A 435 5.51 11.93 -0.26
C GLY A 435 5.03 11.53 1.14
N SER A 436 5.24 10.28 1.55
CA SER A 436 4.84 9.81 2.88
C SER A 436 5.72 10.42 3.98
N ALA A 437 7.03 10.55 3.74
CA ALA A 437 7.94 11.25 4.66
C ALA A 437 7.51 12.72 4.81
N ARG A 438 7.35 13.44 3.70
CA ARG A 438 7.01 14.87 3.67
C ARG A 438 5.66 15.17 4.32
N GLN A 439 4.61 14.42 3.98
CA GLN A 439 3.29 14.59 4.58
C GLN A 439 3.32 14.41 6.10
N THR A 440 4.03 13.38 6.57
CA THR A 440 4.10 13.10 8.00
C THR A 440 4.95 14.15 8.72
N ALA A 441 6.03 14.63 8.09
CA ALA A 441 6.83 15.73 8.60
C ALA A 441 5.98 17.01 8.75
N GLU A 442 5.13 17.37 7.78
CA GLU A 442 4.20 18.50 7.94
C GLU A 442 3.24 18.30 9.12
N LYS A 443 2.64 17.11 9.25
CA LYS A 443 1.67 16.80 10.32
C LYS A 443 2.27 16.85 11.73
N MET A 444 3.58 16.66 11.84
CA MET A 444 4.34 16.67 13.09
C MET A 444 5.22 17.91 13.24
N SER A 445 5.19 18.84 12.28
CA SER A 445 6.07 20.01 12.22
C SER A 445 7.56 19.64 12.31
N ALA A 446 7.93 18.49 11.74
CA ALA A 446 9.31 18.01 11.71
C ALA A 446 10.10 18.78 10.64
N PRO A 447 11.30 19.30 10.96
CA PRO A 447 12.11 20.06 10.02
C PRO A 447 12.75 19.20 8.93
N VAL A 448 12.87 17.89 9.14
CA VAL A 448 13.53 16.99 8.19
C VAL A 448 12.58 15.90 7.73
N ALA A 449 12.53 15.67 6.42
CA ALA A 449 11.91 14.50 5.81
C ALA A 449 12.95 13.81 4.94
N SER A 450 13.08 12.50 5.02
CA SER A 450 14.06 11.75 4.24
C SER A 450 13.50 10.42 3.75
N THR A 451 14.14 9.88 2.72
CA THR A 451 13.96 8.50 2.26
C THR A 451 15.12 7.59 2.63
N ASP A 452 16.15 8.13 3.28
CA ASP A 452 17.35 7.40 3.71
C ASP A 452 17.57 7.57 5.22
N ILE A 453 17.46 6.47 5.94
CA ILE A 453 17.66 6.47 7.39
C ILE A 453 19.09 6.89 7.75
N SER A 454 20.07 6.51 6.94
CA SER A 454 21.49 6.74 7.19
C SER A 454 21.84 8.22 7.14
N GLU A 455 21.24 8.96 6.19
CA GLU A 455 21.45 10.40 6.08
C GLU A 455 20.96 11.14 7.33
N VAL A 456 19.81 10.73 7.88
CA VAL A 456 19.26 11.35 9.10
C VAL A 456 20.06 10.97 10.33
N ILE A 457 20.36 9.68 10.51
CA ILE A 457 21.08 9.16 11.68
C ILE A 457 22.44 9.85 11.86
N LEU A 458 23.15 10.09 10.75
CA LEU A 458 24.52 10.60 10.77
C LEU A 458 24.62 12.13 10.78
N ASN A 459 23.66 12.83 10.18
CA ASN A 459 23.79 14.28 9.93
C ASN A 459 22.78 15.14 10.68
N GLU A 460 21.78 14.56 11.32
CA GLU A 460 20.75 15.30 12.05
C GLU A 460 20.90 15.14 13.56
N ASP A 461 20.54 16.20 14.28
CA ASP A 461 20.57 16.25 15.75
C ASP A 461 19.38 15.47 16.34
N VAL A 462 19.52 14.15 16.37
CA VAL A 462 18.53 13.20 16.91
C VAL A 462 19.11 12.41 18.07
N ASP A 463 18.29 12.18 19.10
CA ASP A 463 18.64 11.42 20.31
C ASP A 463 18.15 9.96 20.21
N ALA A 464 17.03 9.74 19.51
CA ALA A 464 16.35 8.45 19.47
C ALA A 464 15.67 8.17 18.12
N ALA A 465 15.46 6.89 17.81
CA ALA A 465 14.71 6.36 16.68
C ALA A 465 13.42 5.69 17.15
N LEU A 466 12.28 5.99 16.51
CA LEU A 466 11.07 5.17 16.56
C LEU A 466 10.92 4.43 15.23
N ILE A 467 11.22 3.14 15.22
CA ILE A 467 11.19 2.24 14.06
C ILE A 467 9.85 1.52 14.02
N ALA A 468 9.05 1.80 12.98
CA ALA A 468 7.73 1.22 12.73
C ALA A 468 7.58 0.75 11.26
N THR A 469 8.66 0.21 10.70
CA THR A 469 8.73 -0.29 9.32
C THR A 469 8.15 -1.70 9.18
N ARG A 470 8.40 -2.36 8.04
CA ARG A 470 8.15 -3.80 7.88
C ARG A 470 9.10 -4.58 8.79
N HIS A 471 8.67 -5.76 9.25
CA HIS A 471 9.38 -6.54 10.25
C HIS A 471 10.80 -6.94 9.81
N ASN A 472 10.97 -7.32 8.54
CA ASN A 472 12.26 -7.68 7.94
C ASN A 472 13.30 -6.55 7.92
N LEU A 473 12.92 -5.31 8.21
CA LEU A 473 13.83 -4.17 8.27
C LEU A 473 14.22 -3.78 9.71
N HIS A 474 13.57 -4.35 10.73
CA HIS A 474 13.74 -3.92 12.11
C HIS A 474 15.16 -4.12 12.62
N SER A 475 15.72 -5.33 12.45
CA SER A 475 17.04 -5.69 12.97
C SER A 475 18.14 -4.79 12.42
N GLN A 476 18.24 -4.68 11.09
CA GLN A 476 19.24 -3.84 10.43
C GLN A 476 19.10 -2.36 10.80
N GLN A 477 17.88 -1.84 10.93
CA GLN A 477 17.66 -0.44 11.32
C GLN A 477 17.99 -0.19 12.79
N CYS A 478 17.71 -1.15 13.68
CA CYS A 478 18.11 -1.07 15.08
C CYS A 478 19.63 -1.08 15.23
N ILE A 479 20.32 -1.96 14.51
CA ILE A 479 21.79 -2.02 14.52
C ILE A 479 22.37 -0.69 14.03
N ALA A 480 21.91 -0.16 12.90
CA ALA A 480 22.37 1.13 12.37
C ALA A 480 22.13 2.29 13.35
N ALA A 481 21.00 2.31 14.06
CA ALA A 481 20.71 3.31 15.09
C ALA A 481 21.63 3.17 16.31
N ALA A 482 21.87 1.93 16.77
CA ALA A 482 22.76 1.67 17.90
C ALA A 482 24.22 2.06 17.58
N GLU A 483 24.73 1.69 16.41
CA GLU A 483 26.09 2.03 15.96
C GLU A 483 26.32 3.55 15.87
N ALA A 484 25.26 4.32 15.61
CA ALA A 484 25.28 5.78 15.63
C ALA A 484 24.98 6.40 17.01
N GLY A 485 24.92 5.58 18.06
CA GLY A 485 24.71 6.03 19.45
C GLY A 485 23.28 6.55 19.72
N LYS A 486 22.28 6.11 18.96
CA LYS A 486 20.89 6.56 19.11
C LYS A 486 20.08 5.57 19.94
N HIS A 487 19.23 6.06 20.83
CA HIS A 487 18.28 5.21 21.55
C HIS A 487 17.19 4.69 20.62
N ILE A 488 16.61 3.53 20.92
CA ILE A 488 15.76 2.80 19.98
C ILE A 488 14.42 2.46 20.62
N PHE A 489 13.34 2.82 19.94
CA PHE A 489 12.03 2.21 20.08
C PHE A 489 11.73 1.47 18.79
N VAL A 490 11.56 0.15 18.84
CA VAL A 490 11.22 -0.66 17.68
C VAL A 490 9.88 -1.34 17.89
N GLU A 491 8.99 -1.25 16.90
CA GLU A 491 7.76 -2.03 16.92
C GLU A 491 8.05 -3.53 16.87
N LYS A 492 7.13 -4.33 17.42
CA LYS A 492 7.31 -5.79 17.42
C LYS A 492 7.18 -6.39 16.00
N PRO A 493 7.91 -7.47 15.68
CA PRO A 493 8.93 -8.15 16.50
C PRO A 493 10.30 -7.43 16.45
N LEU A 494 11.23 -7.77 17.33
CA LEU A 494 12.61 -7.21 17.28
C LEU A 494 13.36 -7.58 15.99
N GLY A 495 13.17 -8.82 15.54
CA GLY A 495 13.71 -9.39 14.31
C GLY A 495 12.88 -10.60 13.88
N LEU A 496 13.14 -11.13 12.68
CA LEU A 496 12.43 -12.30 12.14
C LEU A 496 13.05 -13.63 12.58
N SER A 497 14.26 -13.62 13.12
CA SER A 497 14.95 -14.79 13.64
C SER A 497 15.61 -14.51 14.99
N VAL A 498 15.96 -15.59 15.70
CA VAL A 498 16.78 -15.53 16.92
C VAL A 498 18.12 -14.86 16.65
N ASP A 499 18.80 -15.22 15.55
CA ASP A 499 20.11 -14.66 15.19
C ASP A 499 20.03 -13.14 14.98
N GLU A 500 19.04 -12.66 14.24
CA GLU A 500 18.80 -11.23 14.05
C GLU A 500 18.56 -10.51 15.39
N CYS A 501 17.84 -11.11 16.32
CA CYS A 501 17.60 -10.53 17.65
C CYS A 501 18.89 -10.47 18.49
N ILE A 502 19.77 -11.48 18.38
CA ILE A 502 21.07 -11.52 19.05
C ILE A 502 21.98 -10.42 18.51
N GLU A 503 22.04 -10.24 17.19
CA GLU A 503 22.84 -9.18 16.56
C GLU A 503 22.41 -7.79 17.05
N VAL A 504 21.10 -7.53 17.16
CA VAL A 504 20.59 -6.27 17.73
C VAL A 504 21.01 -6.12 19.18
N LEU A 505 20.89 -7.16 20.01
CA LEU A 505 21.26 -7.11 21.43
C LEU A 505 22.74 -6.76 21.60
N GLN A 506 23.63 -7.39 20.82
CA GLN A 506 25.06 -7.12 20.83
C GLN A 506 25.39 -5.69 20.41
N ALA A 507 24.73 -5.17 19.37
CA ALA A 507 24.92 -3.79 18.92
C ALA A 507 24.48 -2.77 20.00
N VAL A 508 23.33 -3.02 20.63
CA VAL A 508 22.77 -2.18 21.71
C VAL A 508 23.68 -2.16 22.94
N GLU A 509 24.18 -3.33 23.36
CA GLU A 509 25.09 -3.45 24.51
C GLU A 509 26.43 -2.75 24.23
N LYS A 510 27.01 -2.98 23.04
CA LYS A 510 28.27 -2.36 22.62
C LYS A 510 28.18 -0.84 22.57
N ALA A 511 27.05 -0.30 22.09
CA ALA A 511 26.81 1.14 22.00
C ALA A 511 26.36 1.77 23.31
N GLN A 512 25.99 0.97 24.32
CA GLN A 512 25.43 1.42 25.59
C GLN A 512 24.18 2.30 25.43
N VAL A 513 23.33 1.97 24.47
CA VAL A 513 22.08 2.69 24.22
C VAL A 513 20.87 1.91 24.77
N LEU A 514 19.80 2.63 25.09
CA LEU A 514 18.50 2.01 25.38
C LEU A 514 17.84 1.48 24.08
N CYS A 515 17.24 0.29 24.14
CA CYS A 515 16.43 -0.27 23.07
C CYS A 515 15.17 -0.92 23.64
N THR A 516 13.99 -0.41 23.29
CA THR A 516 12.69 -0.94 23.70
C THR A 516 11.94 -1.55 22.54
N VAL A 517 11.21 -2.64 22.81
CA VAL A 517 10.34 -3.31 21.83
C VAL A 517 8.89 -2.94 22.12
N GLY A 518 8.05 -2.86 21.08
CA GLY A 518 6.63 -2.51 21.11
C GLY A 518 5.68 -3.43 21.93
N PHE A 519 6.11 -3.99 23.05
CA PHE A 519 5.32 -4.84 23.95
C PHE A 519 4.41 -4.04 24.89
N ASN A 520 3.52 -3.26 24.28
CA ASN A 520 2.64 -2.31 24.97
C ASN A 520 1.69 -2.95 26.01
N ARG A 521 1.37 -4.25 25.93
CA ARG A 521 0.40 -4.89 26.86
C ARG A 521 0.83 -4.86 28.31
N ARG A 522 2.14 -4.84 28.57
CA ARG A 522 2.72 -4.70 29.91
C ARG A 522 2.29 -3.39 30.59
N PHE A 523 2.02 -2.36 29.78
CA PHE A 523 1.66 -1.01 30.23
C PHE A 523 0.16 -0.71 30.21
N SER A 524 -0.69 -1.69 29.87
CA SER A 524 -2.12 -1.50 30.10
C SER A 524 -2.38 -1.36 31.59
N SER A 525 -3.19 -0.38 31.97
CA SER A 525 -3.61 -0.21 33.36
C SER A 525 -4.25 -1.48 33.93
N LEU A 526 -4.97 -2.27 33.13
CA LEU A 526 -5.58 -3.52 33.59
C LEU A 526 -4.55 -4.64 33.80
N SER A 527 -3.53 -4.70 32.93
CA SER A 527 -2.43 -5.66 33.05
C SER A 527 -1.58 -5.40 34.29
N MET A 528 -1.21 -4.14 34.54
CA MET A 528 -0.46 -3.76 35.73
C MET A 528 -1.25 -4.11 36.99
N SER A 529 -2.55 -3.78 37.03
CA SER A 529 -3.41 -4.12 38.16
C SER A 529 -3.52 -5.63 38.39
N LEU A 530 -3.61 -6.44 37.33
CA LEU A 530 -3.62 -7.90 37.48
C LEU A 530 -2.27 -8.43 37.97
N ARG A 531 -1.16 -7.89 37.48
CA ARG A 531 0.18 -8.28 37.92
C ARG A 531 0.39 -7.95 39.40
N ASP A 532 -0.05 -6.77 39.85
CA ASP A 532 -0.02 -6.37 41.26
C ASP A 532 -0.84 -7.34 42.13
N SER A 533 -2.02 -7.75 41.66
CA SER A 533 -2.85 -8.75 42.34
C SER A 533 -2.18 -10.12 42.50
N LEU A 534 -1.23 -10.45 41.63
CA LEU A 534 -0.51 -11.73 41.61
C LEU A 534 0.83 -11.69 42.34
N SER A 535 1.34 -10.49 42.66
CA SER A 535 2.69 -10.27 43.22
C SER A 535 3.01 -11.12 44.46
N ASN A 536 2.02 -11.31 45.34
CA ASN A 536 2.15 -12.06 46.58
C ASN A 536 1.65 -13.52 46.50
N VAL A 537 1.23 -13.98 45.31
CA VAL A 537 0.72 -15.34 45.11
C VAL A 537 1.88 -16.30 44.82
N THR A 538 2.19 -17.14 45.81
CA THR A 538 3.26 -18.14 45.73
C THR A 538 2.83 -19.38 44.93
N GLY A 539 3.79 -20.04 44.28
CA GLY A 539 3.59 -21.29 43.54
C GLY A 539 3.29 -21.10 42.04
N PRO A 540 3.23 -22.21 41.29
CA PRO A 540 3.03 -22.20 39.85
C PRO A 540 1.64 -21.66 39.50
N LYS A 541 1.57 -20.99 38.36
CA LYS A 541 0.36 -20.35 37.84
C LYS A 541 0.02 -20.95 36.49
N GLN A 542 -1.26 -20.87 36.13
CA GLN A 542 -1.71 -21.27 34.80
C GLN A 542 -2.33 -20.07 34.09
N ILE A 543 -1.82 -19.73 32.91
CA ILE A 543 -2.34 -18.63 32.09
C ILE A 543 -2.85 -19.17 30.75
N ILE A 544 -4.02 -18.68 30.32
CA ILE A 544 -4.59 -18.94 29.00
C ILE A 544 -4.75 -17.60 28.31
N TYR A 545 -4.10 -17.42 27.16
CA TYR A 545 -4.24 -16.25 26.31
C TYR A 545 -4.91 -16.67 25.01
N ARG A 546 -6.16 -16.26 24.79
CA ARG A 546 -6.89 -16.45 23.53
C ARG A 546 -6.84 -15.19 22.67
N VAL A 547 -6.50 -15.36 21.40
CA VAL A 547 -6.44 -14.32 20.37
C VAL A 547 -7.28 -14.75 19.16
N ASN A 548 -8.38 -14.02 18.93
CA ASN A 548 -9.21 -14.11 17.74
C ASN A 548 -8.77 -13.03 16.75
N ALA A 549 -7.74 -13.33 15.97
CA ALA A 549 -7.03 -12.37 15.15
C ALA A 549 -7.80 -11.93 13.90
N GLY A 550 -8.77 -12.75 13.45
CA GLY A 550 -9.50 -12.56 12.20
C GLY A 550 -8.64 -12.85 10.96
N ARG A 551 -9.30 -13.29 9.89
CA ARG A 551 -8.65 -13.68 8.64
C ARG A 551 -7.99 -12.50 7.91
N LEU A 552 -6.75 -12.70 7.46
CA LEU A 552 -6.05 -11.77 6.59
C LEU A 552 -6.33 -12.10 5.11
N PRO A 553 -6.35 -11.10 4.21
CA PRO A 553 -6.42 -11.36 2.78
C PRO A 553 -5.25 -12.21 2.29
N GLN A 554 -5.48 -13.05 1.28
CA GLN A 554 -4.41 -13.76 0.58
C GLN A 554 -3.41 -12.74 0.00
N GLY A 555 -2.11 -13.05 0.11
CA GLY A 555 -1.04 -12.14 -0.35
C GLY A 555 -0.71 -10.99 0.61
N HIS A 556 -1.34 -10.92 1.79
CA HIS A 556 -0.97 -9.91 2.78
C HIS A 556 0.48 -10.09 3.26
N TRP A 557 1.29 -9.03 3.20
CA TRP A 557 2.73 -9.04 3.53
C TRP A 557 3.11 -9.71 4.85
N LEU A 558 2.24 -9.70 5.86
CA LEU A 558 2.50 -10.35 7.15
C LEU A 558 2.67 -11.87 7.00
N LEU A 559 1.97 -12.47 6.04
CA LEU A 559 2.00 -13.90 5.75
C LEU A 559 3.22 -14.29 4.92
N ASP A 560 3.93 -13.32 4.32
CA ASP A 560 5.19 -13.58 3.63
C ASP A 560 6.29 -13.87 4.68
N PRO A 561 6.89 -15.07 4.70
CA PRO A 561 7.89 -15.43 5.70
C PRO A 561 9.11 -14.49 5.68
N ALA A 562 9.49 -13.97 4.50
CA ALA A 562 10.67 -13.12 4.34
C ALA A 562 10.42 -11.65 4.72
N VAL A 563 9.15 -11.22 4.79
CA VAL A 563 8.79 -9.82 5.09
C VAL A 563 8.13 -9.69 6.47
N GLY A 564 7.15 -10.55 6.75
CA GLY A 564 6.32 -10.50 7.94
C GLY A 564 6.64 -11.54 9.01
N GLY A 565 7.28 -12.66 8.63
CA GLY A 565 7.58 -13.79 9.52
C GLY A 565 6.37 -14.66 9.87
N GLY A 566 5.23 -14.47 9.19
CA GLY A 566 3.99 -15.12 9.55
C GLY A 566 3.40 -14.61 10.87
N ARG A 567 2.30 -15.23 11.31
CA ARG A 567 1.55 -14.72 12.47
C ARG A 567 2.22 -15.00 13.82
N LEU A 568 2.92 -16.12 13.98
CA LEU A 568 3.58 -16.47 15.26
C LEU A 568 4.77 -15.55 15.57
N ILE A 569 5.67 -15.30 14.62
CA ILE A 569 6.79 -14.37 14.83
C ILE A 569 6.27 -12.93 14.78
N GLY A 570 5.47 -12.59 13.76
CA GLY A 570 5.03 -11.23 13.51
C GLY A 570 4.01 -10.67 14.50
N GLU A 571 3.11 -11.48 15.06
CA GLU A 571 2.15 -11.06 16.10
C GLU A 571 2.27 -11.87 17.40
N GLY A 572 2.52 -13.17 17.32
CA GLY A 572 2.57 -14.09 18.46
C GLY A 572 3.60 -13.73 19.52
N CYS A 573 4.74 -13.13 19.12
CA CYS A 573 5.74 -12.57 20.02
C CYS A 573 5.13 -11.65 21.09
N HIS A 574 4.08 -10.91 20.74
CA HIS A 574 3.36 -10.02 21.68
C HIS A 574 2.75 -10.77 22.86
N PHE A 575 2.28 -11.99 22.62
CA PHE A 575 1.57 -12.79 23.62
C PHE A 575 2.53 -13.67 24.42
N PHE A 576 3.60 -14.16 23.79
CA PHE A 576 4.68 -14.85 24.50
C PHE A 576 5.39 -13.93 25.49
N ASP A 577 5.70 -12.70 25.05
CA ASP A 577 6.19 -11.63 25.91
C ASP A 577 5.27 -11.43 27.12
N PHE A 578 3.98 -11.20 26.85
CA PHE A 578 3.01 -10.87 27.89
C PHE A 578 2.84 -11.99 28.91
N MET A 579 2.78 -13.26 28.47
CA MET A 579 2.68 -14.40 29.38
C MET A 579 3.93 -14.50 30.27
N SER A 580 5.13 -14.38 29.69
CA SER A 580 6.40 -14.44 30.43
C SER A 580 6.49 -13.32 31.46
N TRP A 581 6.12 -12.09 31.08
CA TRP A 581 6.08 -10.94 31.97
C TRP A 581 5.06 -11.10 33.12
N MET A 582 3.85 -11.57 32.80
CA MET A 582 2.79 -11.77 33.79
C MET A 582 3.15 -12.85 34.82
N LEU A 583 3.79 -13.94 34.36
CA LEU A 583 4.26 -15.02 35.21
C LEU A 583 5.55 -14.69 35.95
N ASN A 584 6.33 -13.72 35.45
CA ASN A 584 7.64 -13.36 35.95
C ASN A 584 8.59 -14.57 36.04
N SER A 585 8.61 -15.37 34.96
CA SER A 585 9.42 -16.59 34.85
C SER A 585 9.87 -16.80 33.41
N ASP A 586 11.01 -17.47 33.22
CA ASP A 586 11.58 -17.76 31.92
C ASP A 586 10.97 -19.02 31.30
N ALA A 587 10.69 -18.97 30.00
CA ALA A 587 10.22 -20.12 29.23
C ALA A 587 11.34 -21.17 29.07
N VAL A 588 11.00 -22.45 29.25
CA VAL A 588 11.96 -23.57 29.21
C VAL A 588 11.71 -24.51 28.04
N SER A 589 10.44 -24.72 27.67
CA SER A 589 10.06 -25.57 26.54
C SER A 589 8.70 -25.20 25.97
N VAL A 590 8.54 -25.43 24.67
CA VAL A 590 7.31 -25.15 23.92
C VAL A 590 6.79 -26.42 23.26
N THR A 591 5.46 -26.55 23.16
CA THR A 591 4.79 -27.57 22.35
C THR A 591 3.63 -26.90 21.61
N ALA A 592 3.48 -27.13 20.32
CA ALA A 592 2.47 -26.49 19.49
C ALA A 592 1.70 -27.51 18.65
N GLN A 593 0.45 -27.18 18.34
CA GLN A 593 -0.46 -27.94 17.48
C GLN A 593 -1.30 -26.97 16.64
N SER A 594 -1.46 -27.25 15.35
CA SER A 594 -2.26 -26.43 14.44
C SER A 594 -3.56 -27.11 14.01
N THR A 595 -4.53 -26.30 13.57
CA THR A 595 -5.69 -26.81 12.82
C THR A 595 -5.30 -26.94 11.36
N GLY A 596 -5.13 -28.18 10.88
CA GLY A 596 -4.58 -28.44 9.55
C GLY A 596 -3.12 -27.96 9.43
N ASP A 597 -2.70 -27.66 8.20
CA ASP A 597 -1.29 -27.33 7.90
C ASP A 597 -0.94 -25.84 8.11
N SER A 598 -1.87 -25.06 8.67
CA SER A 598 -1.71 -23.61 8.82
C SER A 598 -1.12 -23.23 10.17
N SER A 599 -0.05 -22.43 10.17
CA SER A 599 0.48 -21.80 11.38
C SER A 599 -0.39 -20.64 11.91
N ASP A 600 -1.51 -20.32 11.24
CA ASP A 600 -2.39 -19.21 11.58
C ASP A 600 -3.50 -19.59 12.58
N ASP A 601 -3.71 -20.88 12.81
CA ASP A 601 -4.66 -21.44 13.77
C ASP A 601 -3.96 -22.44 14.67
N VAL A 602 -3.40 -21.96 15.78
CA VAL A 602 -2.44 -22.70 16.60
C VAL A 602 -2.76 -22.62 18.08
N SER A 603 -2.59 -23.76 18.75
CA SER A 603 -2.53 -23.87 20.21
C SER A 603 -1.10 -24.15 20.64
N VAL A 604 -0.53 -23.28 21.45
CA VAL A 604 0.85 -23.38 21.94
C VAL A 604 0.84 -23.48 23.46
N VAL A 605 1.57 -24.45 24.01
CA VAL A 605 1.82 -24.62 25.44
C VAL A 605 3.27 -24.31 25.74
N VAL A 606 3.51 -23.37 26.65
CA VAL A 606 4.81 -22.94 27.14
C VAL A 606 4.96 -23.37 28.59
N LYS A 607 6.04 -24.08 28.91
CA LYS A 607 6.41 -24.42 30.29
C LYS A 607 7.46 -23.43 30.78
N TYR A 608 7.30 -22.97 32.02
CA TYR A 608 8.18 -22.00 32.67
C TYR A 608 9.02 -22.62 33.78
N ASN A 609 10.11 -21.92 34.17
CA ASN A 609 11.11 -22.43 35.11
C ASN A 609 10.56 -22.60 36.53
N ASP A 610 9.62 -21.76 36.94
CA ASP A 610 8.93 -21.85 38.24
C ASP A 610 7.85 -22.94 38.30
N GLY A 611 7.67 -23.71 37.23
CA GLY A 611 6.64 -24.73 37.07
C GLY A 611 5.30 -24.21 36.53
N SER A 612 5.17 -22.91 36.27
CA SER A 612 4.00 -22.33 35.62
C SER A 612 3.83 -22.83 34.19
N VAL A 613 2.60 -22.78 33.69
CA VAL A 613 2.25 -23.18 32.32
C VAL A 613 1.41 -22.09 31.67
N GLY A 614 1.81 -21.67 30.48
CA GLY A 614 1.04 -20.74 29.64
C GLY A 614 0.53 -21.41 28.39
N THR A 615 -0.73 -21.14 28.04
CA THR A 615 -1.35 -21.62 26.79
C THR A 615 -1.75 -20.42 25.94
N LEU A 616 -1.19 -20.31 24.74
CA LEU A 616 -1.65 -19.39 23.70
C LEU A 616 -2.59 -20.14 22.75
N ILE A 617 -3.80 -19.63 22.58
CA ILE A 617 -4.71 -20.04 21.50
C ILE A 617 -4.79 -18.87 20.54
N TYR A 618 -4.21 -19.01 19.36
CA TYR A 618 -4.23 -18.01 18.30
C TYR A 618 -5.04 -18.56 17.13
N THR A 619 -6.08 -17.85 16.70
CA THR A 619 -6.94 -18.31 15.61
C THR A 619 -7.51 -17.16 14.79
N ASP A 620 -7.72 -17.42 13.50
CA ASP A 620 -8.37 -16.51 12.56
C ASP A 620 -9.79 -16.92 12.17
N LEU A 621 -10.25 -18.08 12.64
CA LEU A 621 -11.54 -18.72 12.35
C LEU A 621 -12.73 -18.04 13.05
N GLY A 622 -12.47 -17.21 14.06
CA GLY A 622 -13.52 -16.55 14.84
C GLY A 622 -14.09 -15.30 14.14
N SER A 623 -15.36 -14.99 14.43
CA SER A 623 -15.98 -13.75 13.96
C SER A 623 -15.30 -12.52 14.57
N VAL A 624 -15.05 -11.50 13.74
CA VAL A 624 -14.54 -10.19 14.19
C VAL A 624 -15.52 -9.43 15.08
N ASP A 625 -16.75 -9.93 15.26
CA ASP A 625 -17.75 -9.38 16.17
C ASP A 625 -17.49 -9.75 17.64
N PHE A 626 -16.69 -10.78 17.88
CA PHE A 626 -16.30 -11.20 19.22
C PHE A 626 -15.03 -10.46 19.70
N SER A 627 -14.79 -10.47 21.02
CA SER A 627 -13.61 -9.81 21.60
C SER A 627 -12.31 -10.41 21.02
N LYS A 628 -11.35 -9.53 20.66
CA LYS A 628 -10.11 -9.99 20.01
C LYS A 628 -9.28 -10.81 20.99
N GLU A 629 -9.14 -10.35 22.23
CA GLU A 629 -8.18 -10.90 23.16
C GLU A 629 -8.81 -11.20 24.50
N ARG A 630 -8.45 -12.34 25.09
CA ARG A 630 -8.90 -12.72 26.42
C ARG A 630 -7.79 -13.45 27.15
N ILE A 631 -7.51 -13.01 28.37
CA ILE A 631 -6.47 -13.59 29.23
C ILE A 631 -7.15 -14.09 30.50
N GLU A 632 -6.86 -15.32 30.88
CA GLU A 632 -7.31 -15.93 32.13
C GLU A 632 -6.09 -16.46 32.88
N ILE A 633 -5.96 -16.13 34.16
CA ILE A 633 -4.86 -16.61 35.01
C ILE A 633 -5.40 -17.20 36.31
N TYR A 634 -4.93 -18.40 36.63
CA TYR A 634 -5.29 -19.18 37.81
C TYR A 634 -4.07 -19.27 38.72
N ALA A 635 -4.21 -18.80 39.96
CA ALA A 635 -3.12 -18.79 40.93
C ALA A 635 -3.66 -18.74 42.37
N GLY A 636 -3.11 -19.55 43.28
CA GLY A 636 -3.41 -19.47 44.71
C GLY A 636 -4.90 -19.63 45.08
N GLY A 637 -5.69 -20.35 44.28
CA GLY A 637 -7.15 -20.48 44.46
C GLY A 637 -7.98 -19.30 43.97
N GLY A 638 -7.33 -18.29 43.37
CA GLY A 638 -7.96 -17.15 42.73
C GLY A 638 -7.84 -17.17 41.19
N ILE A 639 -8.61 -16.30 40.55
CA ILE A 639 -8.70 -16.17 39.09
C ILE A 639 -8.69 -14.69 38.71
N GLY A 640 -7.86 -14.33 37.75
CA GLY A 640 -7.87 -13.03 37.09
C GLY A 640 -8.25 -13.16 35.62
N VAL A 641 -9.13 -12.29 35.12
CA VAL A 641 -9.57 -12.31 33.72
C VAL A 641 -9.48 -10.91 33.13
N ILE A 642 -8.72 -10.75 32.04
CA ILE A 642 -8.74 -9.55 31.20
C ILE A 642 -9.50 -9.89 29.92
N ASP A 643 -10.51 -9.09 29.59
CA ASP A 643 -11.24 -9.20 28.32
C ASP A 643 -11.02 -7.93 27.48
N ASP A 644 -10.34 -8.11 26.35
CA ASP A 644 -9.88 -7.14 25.34
C ASP A 644 -9.34 -5.82 25.91
N PHE A 645 -8.67 -5.91 27.05
CA PHE A 645 -8.11 -4.74 27.76
C PHE A 645 -9.17 -3.65 28.01
N ARG A 646 -10.43 -4.09 28.13
CA ARG A 646 -11.60 -3.28 28.44
C ARG A 646 -12.12 -3.59 29.83
N SER A 647 -11.98 -4.81 30.32
CA SER A 647 -12.35 -5.17 31.68
C SER A 647 -11.37 -6.12 32.33
N LEU A 648 -11.21 -5.95 33.65
CA LEU A 648 -10.52 -6.84 34.56
C LEU A 648 -11.54 -7.39 35.56
N SER A 649 -11.60 -8.72 35.69
CA SER A 649 -12.35 -9.43 36.72
C SER A 649 -11.39 -10.19 37.62
N LEU A 650 -11.49 -9.98 38.92
CA LEU A 650 -10.71 -10.67 39.95
C LEU A 650 -11.66 -11.47 40.85
N HIS A 651 -11.35 -12.75 41.02
CA HIS A 651 -12.06 -13.66 41.92
C HIS A 651 -11.08 -14.23 42.92
N ARG A 652 -11.25 -13.93 44.21
CA ARG A 652 -10.35 -14.37 45.29
C ARG A 652 -8.88 -13.98 45.07
N LEU A 653 -8.64 -12.88 44.35
CA LEU A 653 -7.36 -12.19 44.24
C LEU A 653 -7.50 -10.78 44.84
N PRO A 654 -6.45 -10.21 45.45
CA PRO A 654 -6.49 -8.86 45.99
C PRO A 654 -6.67 -7.82 44.87
N GLY A 655 -7.32 -6.69 45.15
CA GLY A 655 -7.58 -5.63 44.17
C GLY A 655 -9.06 -5.49 43.82
N THR A 656 -9.36 -4.78 42.73
CA THR A 656 -10.74 -4.46 42.34
C THR A 656 -10.99 -4.71 40.86
N SER A 657 -12.03 -5.49 40.58
CA SER A 657 -12.56 -5.67 39.23
C SER A 657 -13.03 -4.34 38.67
N ARG A 658 -12.69 -4.02 37.42
CA ARG A 658 -13.06 -2.74 36.80
C ARG A 658 -13.27 -2.87 35.30
N LYS A 659 -14.11 -2.01 34.75
CA LYS A 659 -14.41 -1.90 33.33
C LYS A 659 -14.12 -0.48 32.84
N LEU A 660 -13.27 -0.38 31.83
CA LEU A 660 -12.91 0.86 31.17
C LEU A 660 -13.95 1.24 30.12
N ARG A 661 -14.17 2.55 29.95
CA ARG A 661 -15.02 3.08 28.87
C ARG A 661 -14.36 2.94 27.50
N ILE A 662 -13.05 3.14 27.46
CA ILE A 662 -12.20 3.08 26.26
C ILE A 662 -11.15 1.99 26.50
N VAL A 663 -10.85 1.21 25.47
CA VAL A 663 -9.83 0.17 25.54
C VAL A 663 -8.46 0.80 25.78
N ASP A 664 -7.72 0.28 26.75
CA ASP A 664 -6.36 0.73 27.06
C ASP A 664 -5.37 -0.43 26.89
N LYS A 665 -4.65 -0.43 25.77
CA LYS A 665 -3.62 -1.42 25.47
C LYS A 665 -2.22 -0.95 25.89
N GLY A 666 -2.04 0.20 26.53
CA GLY A 666 -0.75 0.65 27.06
C GLY A 666 0.21 1.33 26.07
N TYR A 667 -0.22 1.64 24.84
CA TYR A 667 0.67 2.27 23.83
C TYR A 667 1.29 3.61 24.29
N LEU A 668 0.47 4.49 24.88
CA LEU A 668 0.92 5.79 25.34
C LEU A 668 1.92 5.65 26.50
N ALA A 669 1.63 4.76 27.45
CA ALA A 669 2.45 4.56 28.64
C ALA A 669 3.79 3.88 28.32
N LEU A 670 3.84 2.94 27.38
CA LEU A 670 5.10 2.38 26.89
C LEU A 670 5.98 3.47 26.24
N LEU A 671 5.40 4.29 25.37
CA LEU A 671 6.12 5.39 24.74
C LEU A 671 6.60 6.43 25.75
N ASP A 672 5.79 6.73 26.77
CA ASP A 672 6.17 7.64 27.85
C ASP A 672 7.34 7.10 28.69
N ASN A 673 7.33 5.81 29.06
CA ASN A 673 8.45 5.18 29.79
C ASN A 673 9.74 5.19 28.96
N PHE A 674 9.67 4.92 27.66
CA PHE A 674 10.83 5.05 26.78
C PHE A 674 11.43 6.46 26.80
N LEU A 675 10.59 7.49 26.62
CA LEU A 675 11.04 8.88 26.62
C LEU A 675 11.57 9.34 27.98
N SER A 676 10.93 8.92 29.08
CA SER A 676 11.41 9.16 30.44
C SER A 676 12.77 8.50 30.67
N ALA A 677 12.97 7.27 30.18
CA ALA A 677 14.24 6.56 30.32
C ALA A 677 15.37 7.21 29.52
N VAL A 678 15.08 7.69 28.30
CA VAL A 678 16.06 8.46 27.50
C VAL A 678 16.49 9.75 28.21
N ARG A 679 15.57 10.39 28.95
CA ARG A 679 15.87 11.59 29.75
C ARG A 679 16.58 11.29 31.07
N GLY A 680 16.71 10.01 31.45
CA GLY A 680 17.25 9.59 32.75
C GLY A 680 16.27 9.74 33.92
N ASP A 681 14.98 10.00 33.66
CA ASP A 681 13.95 10.19 34.67
C ASP A 681 13.46 8.84 35.27
N GLU A 682 13.51 7.77 34.48
CA GLU A 682 13.03 6.42 34.86
C GLU A 682 13.93 5.31 34.29
N SER A 683 13.79 4.09 34.79
CA SER A 683 14.40 2.90 34.15
C SER A 683 13.52 2.36 33.02
N LEU A 684 14.15 1.75 32.02
CA LEU A 684 13.45 1.12 30.91
C LEU A 684 12.82 -0.21 31.35
N CYS A 685 11.50 -0.36 31.18
CA CYS A 685 10.77 -1.56 31.64
C CYS A 685 10.67 -2.68 30.59
N VAL A 686 10.95 -2.39 29.31
CA VAL A 686 10.97 -3.35 28.20
C VAL A 686 12.22 -3.12 27.38
N ASN A 687 13.02 -4.15 27.19
CA ASN A 687 14.31 -4.05 26.50
C ASN A 687 14.45 -5.06 25.34
N ALA A 688 15.60 -5.04 24.64
CA ALA A 688 15.88 -5.95 23.54
C ALA A 688 15.90 -7.45 23.94
N LEU A 689 16.28 -7.77 25.18
CA LEU A 689 16.27 -9.15 25.68
C LEU A 689 14.83 -9.70 25.79
N ASP A 690 13.86 -8.86 26.15
CA ASP A 690 12.44 -9.24 26.07
C ASP A 690 12.03 -9.61 24.64
N GLY A 691 12.54 -8.86 23.65
CA GLY A 691 12.37 -9.15 22.22
C GLY A 691 12.91 -10.52 21.82
N LEU A 692 14.15 -10.81 22.19
CA LEU A 692 14.79 -12.11 21.96
C LEU A 692 14.00 -13.25 22.61
N ASN A 693 13.60 -13.12 23.88
CA ASN A 693 12.84 -14.14 24.60
C ASN A 693 11.48 -14.45 23.96
N ALA A 694 10.79 -13.43 23.47
CA ALA A 694 9.54 -13.59 22.75
C ALA A 694 9.73 -14.30 21.39
N THR A 695 10.79 -13.94 20.65
CA THR A 695 11.14 -14.58 19.37
C THR A 695 11.54 -16.04 19.56
N LEU A 696 12.31 -16.36 20.61
CA LEU A 696 12.65 -17.75 20.98
C LEU A 696 11.40 -18.62 21.16
N CYS A 697 10.39 -18.11 21.87
CA CYS A 697 9.13 -18.85 22.03
C CYS A 697 8.39 -19.05 20.70
N ALA A 698 8.35 -18.02 19.85
CA ALA A 698 7.69 -18.10 18.55
C ALA A 698 8.39 -19.09 17.60
N GLN A 699 9.73 -19.07 17.55
CA GLN A 699 10.52 -19.99 16.72
C GLN A 699 10.41 -21.43 17.24
N ALA A 700 10.47 -21.63 18.56
CA ALA A 700 10.24 -22.95 19.16
C ALA A 700 8.83 -23.49 18.90
N ALA A 701 7.81 -22.62 18.82
CA ALA A 701 6.47 -23.03 18.42
C ALA A 701 6.42 -23.50 16.96
N LEU A 702 7.07 -22.78 16.03
CA LEU A 702 7.16 -23.18 14.62
C LEU A 702 7.94 -24.50 14.44
N GLU A 703 9.06 -24.66 15.16
CA GLU A 703 9.80 -25.93 15.15
C GLU A 703 8.97 -27.07 15.75
N SER A 704 8.20 -26.81 16.80
CA SER A 704 7.30 -27.81 17.38
C SER A 704 6.19 -28.24 16.41
N LEU A 705 5.63 -27.30 15.64
CA LEU A 705 4.64 -27.60 14.60
C LEU A 705 5.21 -28.49 13.49
N SER A 706 6.43 -28.20 13.02
CA SER A 706 7.05 -28.96 11.93
C SER A 706 7.63 -30.32 12.37
N SER A 707 8.11 -30.42 13.61
CA SER A 707 8.72 -31.64 14.15
C SER A 707 7.76 -32.55 14.92
N GLU A 708 6.56 -32.05 15.23
CA GLU A 708 5.56 -32.66 16.12
C GLU A 708 6.11 -33.03 17.51
N LYS A 709 7.16 -32.34 17.96
CA LYS A 709 7.85 -32.63 19.22
C LYS A 709 7.85 -31.42 20.16
N ARG A 710 8.10 -31.68 21.43
CA ARG A 710 8.44 -30.63 22.40
C ARG A 710 9.83 -30.08 22.08
N VAL A 711 9.93 -28.76 21.99
CA VAL A 711 11.19 -28.04 21.74
C VAL A 711 11.66 -27.37 23.02
N SER A 712 12.95 -27.47 23.34
CA SER A 712 13.54 -26.77 24.48
C SER A 712 14.04 -25.40 24.05
N ILE A 713 13.79 -24.34 24.83
CA ILE A 713 14.32 -23.00 24.51
C ILE A 713 15.85 -22.98 24.55
N LYS A 714 16.48 -23.85 25.35
CA LYS A 714 17.94 -23.98 25.45
C LYS A 714 18.61 -24.49 24.17
N SER A 715 17.89 -24.97 23.16
CA SER A 715 18.52 -25.41 21.91
C SER A 715 18.96 -24.26 21.00
N TYR A 716 18.54 -23.03 21.31
CA TYR A 716 18.83 -21.82 20.52
C TYR A 716 19.86 -20.88 21.17
N LEU A 717 20.27 -21.18 22.41
CA LEU A 717 21.25 -20.43 23.21
C LEU A 717 22.50 -21.30 23.39
#